data_AF-A0A416I061-F1
#
_entry.id   AF-A0A416I061-F1
#
_cell.length_a   1.000
_cell.length_b   1.000
_cell.length_c   1.000
_cell.angle_alpha   90.00
_cell.angle_beta   90.00
_cell.angle_gamma   90.00
#
_symmetry.space_group_name_H-M   'P 1'
#
loop_
_entity.id
_entity.type
_entity.pdbx_description
1 polymer ?
#
loop_
_entity_poly.entity_id
_entity_poly.type
_entity_poly.pdbx_seq_one_letter_code
_entity_poly.pdbx_strand_id
1 'polypeptide(L)'
;MENVTHGFCSREEWTQWFADYNLIVSEINDASYELIVSDLPADEWIAGYRHNSRQIREAYVRNEQMLDRHVRWFTRTPGRWTREVADPLTDSLFRFITRVQDLGCAYEIADSLVDFYSPLGDETALMKCYTVRAFSYGFLEPIHLGSRAYEDCVRAAVFYERHFMELTPEEQSMGLSIYDLEFDRFINCLKLGSITPGLLDDMLACYEAANRAAAYVIRTDQGYEFNRIIPDFAYYMGFGALCLMPGMCMAAQAEVIYQAAAHRQHDPDRSGKAPSLNYRVRTGLVYRMAQRLLGLCTDETILAELTQLTQEYFPTLFTGATYSQGAVEAVSAIQLATENLTRHGEKEPALYQAVQELFARYFTTRPYTTFVDYVCGSYNYCYVLSALPHICDEEILLQTLLKLTMFRQVQTAMHSIMVGRLALELLDRLIDRRPDLLSGQLGTTSPEEVVRRRKEFRRYLYSGALLHDIGKVLCSSVINAQSHRLGELEFQVLMFHPVTGGEMLENLPCLSVFRDIALGHHKSYDGTRGYPQEFDNTASPQKIFIDIITICDSLDAATDHLGRNYATAKSFDTVLEELKAGRQTRYSGDLVDLLDGDKDLCAQVRSILEEGRRDVYYDVHKMILSELSVPLKPKKDHDWLFDLGLPYGID
;
A
#
# COMPACT_ATOMS: atom_id res chain seq x y z
N MET A 1 7.08 27.94 35.97
CA MET A 1 6.57 27.59 34.63
C MET A 1 7.79 27.53 33.75
N GLU A 2 8.29 26.32 33.45
CA GLU A 2 9.33 26.20 32.42
C GLU A 2 8.74 26.78 31.13
N ASN A 3 9.48 27.67 30.46
CA ASN A 3 9.10 28.13 29.12
C ASN A 3 9.10 26.89 28.23
N VAL A 4 7.91 26.36 27.93
CA VAL A 4 7.77 25.24 27.01
C VAL A 4 8.16 25.75 25.62
N THR A 5 9.33 25.33 25.15
CA THR A 5 9.78 25.59 23.79
C THR A 5 8.97 24.74 22.81
N HIS A 6 8.45 25.39 21.76
CA HIS A 6 7.69 24.79 20.66
C HIS A 6 8.52 24.89 19.38
N GLY A 7 8.67 23.77 18.68
CA GLY A 7 9.50 23.69 17.47
C GLY A 7 10.98 23.94 17.73
N PHE A 8 11.73 24.09 16.63
CA PHE A 8 13.17 24.29 16.62
C PHE A 8 13.54 25.35 15.58
N CYS A 9 14.69 25.99 15.73
CA CYS A 9 15.10 27.13 14.88
C CYS A 9 16.26 26.80 13.95
N SER A 10 16.69 25.54 13.88
CA SER A 10 17.72 25.05 12.98
C SER A 10 17.31 23.75 12.30
N ARG A 11 17.88 23.50 11.11
CA ARG A 11 17.60 22.29 10.34
C ARG A 11 18.11 21.06 11.06
N GLU A 12 19.27 21.17 11.73
CA GLU A 12 19.90 20.09 12.48
C GLU A 12 19.01 19.63 13.64
N GLU A 13 18.42 20.58 14.39
CA GLU A 13 17.50 20.23 15.48
C GLU A 13 16.21 19.58 14.97
N TRP A 14 15.62 20.10 13.89
CA TRP A 14 14.45 19.47 13.26
C TRP A 14 14.74 18.08 12.73
N THR A 15 15.90 17.92 12.08
CA THR A 15 16.36 16.63 11.55
C THR A 15 16.54 15.62 12.69
N GLN A 16 17.21 16.02 13.78
CA GLN A 16 17.39 15.15 14.94
C GLN A 16 16.06 14.77 15.58
N TRP A 17 15.12 15.71 15.69
CA TRP A 17 13.80 15.42 16.25
C TRP A 17 13.02 14.40 15.40
N PHE A 18 13.03 14.53 14.07
CA PHE A 18 12.44 13.51 13.19
C PHE A 18 13.18 12.18 13.25
N ALA A 19 14.50 12.19 13.41
CA ALA A 19 15.29 10.97 13.59
C ALA A 19 14.84 10.21 14.84
N ASP A 20 14.74 10.90 15.98
CA ASP A 20 14.29 10.33 17.26
C ASP A 20 12.85 9.82 17.17
N TYR A 21 11.97 10.59 16.51
CA TYR A 21 10.58 10.20 16.26
C TYR A 21 10.48 8.93 15.41
N ASN A 22 11.20 8.87 14.28
CA ASN A 22 11.15 7.73 13.35
C ASN A 22 11.87 6.49 13.90
N LEU A 23 12.89 6.65 14.75
CA LEU A 23 13.57 5.53 15.40
C LEU A 23 12.58 4.71 16.25
N ILE A 24 11.71 5.38 17.00
CA ILE A 24 10.67 4.73 17.80
C ILE A 24 9.74 3.90 16.89
N VAL A 25 9.34 4.45 15.75
CA VAL A 25 8.48 3.74 14.78
C VAL A 25 9.20 2.53 14.18
N SER A 26 10.48 2.68 13.83
CA SER A 26 11.29 1.62 13.25
C SER A 26 11.50 0.44 14.21
N GLU A 27 11.88 0.71 15.46
CA GLU A 27 12.14 -0.34 16.46
C GLU A 27 10.90 -1.20 16.73
N ILE A 28 9.72 -0.58 16.73
CA ILE A 28 8.42 -1.24 16.88
C ILE A 28 8.11 -2.16 15.70
N ASN A 29 8.31 -1.66 14.48
CA ASN A 29 8.06 -2.43 13.27
C ASN A 29 9.00 -3.64 13.20
N ASP A 30 10.27 -3.46 13.54
CA ASP A 30 11.27 -4.53 13.58
C ASP A 30 10.90 -5.61 14.61
N ALA A 31 10.57 -5.21 15.85
CA ALA A 31 10.17 -6.15 16.90
C ALA A 31 8.91 -6.94 16.52
N SER A 32 7.94 -6.27 15.89
CA SER A 32 6.71 -6.90 15.41
C SER A 32 6.99 -7.88 14.28
N TYR A 33 7.87 -7.50 13.34
CA TYR A 33 8.28 -8.33 12.24
C TYR A 33 9.01 -9.60 12.70
N GLU A 34 10.03 -9.44 13.56
CA GLU A 34 10.83 -10.54 14.11
C GLU A 34 9.96 -11.59 14.82
N LEU A 35 8.96 -11.15 15.58
CA LEU A 35 8.05 -12.05 16.28
C LEU A 35 7.20 -12.87 15.30
N ILE A 36 6.56 -12.22 14.32
CA ILE A 36 5.63 -12.90 13.40
C ILE A 36 6.34 -13.99 12.58
N VAL A 37 7.62 -13.80 12.25
CA VAL A 37 8.43 -14.79 11.52
C VAL A 37 9.17 -15.79 12.41
N SER A 38 9.01 -15.72 13.73
CA SER A 38 9.65 -16.64 14.69
C SER A 38 8.94 -18.00 14.75
N ASP A 39 9.64 -19.09 15.01
CA ASP A 39 9.06 -20.44 15.15
C ASP A 39 8.64 -20.79 16.59
N LEU A 40 8.27 -19.77 17.38
CA LEU A 40 7.94 -19.93 18.79
C LEU A 40 6.68 -20.79 19.02
N PRO A 41 6.62 -21.56 20.12
CA PRO A 41 5.39 -22.23 20.54
C PRO A 41 4.23 -21.24 20.74
N ALA A 42 2.99 -21.71 20.55
CA ALA A 42 1.78 -20.88 20.59
C ALA A 42 1.70 -19.89 21.77
N ASP A 43 1.91 -20.38 22.99
CA ASP A 43 1.79 -19.55 24.19
C ASP A 43 2.89 -18.49 24.29
N GLU A 44 4.12 -18.83 23.87
CA GLU A 44 5.25 -17.89 23.83
C GLU A 44 5.05 -16.84 22.74
N TRP A 45 4.61 -17.25 21.55
CA TRP A 45 4.32 -16.35 20.44
C TRP A 45 3.22 -15.36 20.80
N ILE A 46 2.09 -15.84 21.37
CA ILE A 46 0.98 -14.99 21.80
C ILE A 46 1.41 -14.05 22.94
N ALA A 47 2.25 -14.52 23.88
CA ALA A 47 2.79 -13.67 24.93
C ALA A 47 3.69 -12.55 24.38
N GLY A 48 4.55 -12.88 23.40
CA GLY A 48 5.37 -11.92 22.65
C GLY A 48 4.50 -10.91 21.90
N TYR A 49 3.43 -11.36 21.24
CA TYR A 49 2.56 -10.49 20.46
C TYR A 49 1.88 -9.45 21.36
N ARG A 50 1.40 -9.89 22.54
CA ARG A 50 0.84 -9.01 23.57
C ARG A 50 1.90 -8.07 24.16
N HIS A 51 3.16 -8.50 24.24
CA HIS A 51 4.26 -7.65 24.70
C HIS A 51 4.53 -6.51 23.72
N ASN A 52 4.73 -6.83 22.44
CA ASN A 52 4.95 -5.84 21.39
C ASN A 52 3.77 -4.86 21.29
N SER A 53 2.54 -5.36 21.36
CA SER A 53 1.33 -4.54 21.37
C SER A 53 1.30 -3.52 22.54
N ARG A 54 1.80 -3.89 23.72
CA ARG A 54 1.94 -2.93 24.83
C ARG A 54 3.01 -1.88 24.56
N GLN A 55 4.15 -2.26 23.97
CA GLN A 55 5.20 -1.31 23.59
C GLN A 55 4.71 -0.31 22.53
N ILE A 56 3.93 -0.77 21.55
CA ILE A 56 3.27 0.09 20.57
C ILE A 56 2.39 1.13 21.26
N ARG A 57 1.60 0.73 22.26
CA ARG A 57 0.74 1.65 23.00
C ARG A 57 1.53 2.69 23.81
N GLU A 58 2.65 2.29 24.42
CA GLU A 58 3.53 3.23 25.14
C GLU A 58 4.16 4.25 24.18
N ALA A 59 4.61 3.79 23.02
CA ALA A 59 5.13 4.63 21.96
C ALA A 59 4.07 5.57 21.38
N TYR A 60 2.85 5.09 21.18
CA TYR A 60 1.70 5.91 20.77
C TYR A 60 1.52 7.14 21.66
N VAL A 61 1.50 6.95 22.97
CA VAL A 61 1.33 8.06 23.92
C VAL A 61 2.50 9.04 23.85
N ARG A 62 3.74 8.54 23.74
CA ARG A 62 4.94 9.37 23.63
C ARG A 62 4.94 10.18 22.32
N ASN A 63 4.64 9.53 21.20
CA ASN A 63 4.59 10.15 19.89
C ASN A 63 3.50 11.22 19.81
N GLU A 64 2.30 10.96 20.32
CA GLU A 64 1.23 11.96 20.36
C GLU A 64 1.65 13.21 21.16
N GLN A 65 2.36 13.04 22.29
CA GLN A 65 2.90 14.17 23.07
C GLN A 65 3.97 14.94 22.29
N MET A 66 4.86 14.25 21.57
CA MET A 66 5.89 14.88 20.74
C MET A 66 5.26 15.68 19.59
N LEU A 67 4.31 15.07 18.88
CA LEU A 67 3.56 15.70 17.79
C LEU A 67 2.76 16.90 18.30
N ASP A 68 2.02 16.76 19.40
CA ASP A 68 1.22 17.83 19.98
C ASP A 68 2.09 19.04 20.38
N ARG A 69 3.28 18.78 20.93
CA ARG A 69 4.19 19.82 21.37
C ARG A 69 4.88 20.54 20.21
N HIS A 70 5.44 19.81 19.26
CA HIS A 70 6.35 20.37 18.26
C HIS A 70 5.71 20.60 16.89
N VAL A 71 4.67 19.86 16.53
CA VAL A 71 4.03 19.95 15.22
C VAL A 71 2.64 20.56 15.32
N ARG A 72 1.74 19.89 16.04
CA ARG A 72 0.31 20.25 16.08
C ARG A 72 0.02 21.53 16.83
N TRP A 73 0.94 21.97 17.67
CA TRP A 73 0.92 23.32 18.22
C TRP A 73 0.91 24.38 17.11
N PHE A 74 1.66 24.17 16.02
CA PHE A 74 1.68 25.07 14.87
C PHE A 74 0.54 24.76 13.88
N THR A 75 0.40 23.50 13.48
CA THR A 75 -0.51 23.12 12.37
C THR A 75 -1.98 23.29 12.71
N ARG A 76 -2.38 23.08 13.98
CA ARG A 76 -3.79 23.12 14.41
C ARG A 76 -4.22 24.46 15.00
N THR A 77 -3.36 25.48 14.96
CA THR A 77 -3.74 26.82 15.42
C THR A 77 -3.11 27.87 14.50
N PRO A 78 -3.94 28.58 13.70
CA PRO A 78 -3.46 29.58 12.75
C PRO A 78 -2.61 30.68 13.42
N GLY A 79 -1.65 31.22 12.66
CA GLY A 79 -0.85 32.38 13.06
C GLY A 79 0.32 32.08 14.01
N ARG A 80 0.64 30.80 14.26
CA ARG A 80 1.76 30.40 15.13
C ARG A 80 3.08 30.16 14.40
N TRP A 81 3.05 30.00 13.08
CA TRP A 81 4.25 29.89 12.28
C TRP A 81 5.06 31.19 12.28
N THR A 82 6.37 31.05 12.37
CA THR A 82 7.36 32.12 12.13
C THR A 82 8.42 31.58 11.20
N ARG A 83 9.10 32.44 10.43
CA ARG A 83 10.16 31.99 9.52
C ARG A 83 11.30 31.28 10.25
N GLU A 84 11.63 31.74 11.46
CA GLU A 84 12.68 31.13 12.29
C GLU A 84 12.43 29.63 12.54
N VAL A 85 11.17 29.20 12.59
CA VAL A 85 10.78 27.81 12.82
C VAL A 85 10.40 27.09 11.53
N ALA A 86 9.65 27.76 10.65
CA ALA A 86 9.05 27.19 9.45
C ALA A 86 10.10 26.86 8.38
N ASP A 87 11.04 27.79 8.12
CA ASP A 87 12.03 27.65 7.06
C ASP A 87 12.91 26.39 7.28
N PRO A 88 13.57 26.20 8.45
CA PRO A 88 14.41 25.01 8.67
C PRO A 88 13.62 23.69 8.72
N LEU A 89 12.35 23.71 9.16
CA LEU A 89 11.46 22.54 9.12
C LEU A 89 11.14 22.15 7.68
N THR A 90 10.80 23.13 6.84
CA THR A 90 10.48 22.92 5.42
C THR A 90 11.67 22.33 4.69
N ASP A 91 12.88 22.85 4.94
CA ASP A 91 14.13 22.33 4.38
C ASP A 91 14.40 20.89 4.81
N SER A 92 14.18 20.59 6.10
CA SER A 92 14.33 19.23 6.62
C SER A 92 13.35 18.25 5.95
N LEU A 93 12.07 18.60 5.86
CA LEU A 93 11.07 17.74 5.24
C LEU A 93 11.35 17.52 3.75
N PHE A 94 11.65 18.59 3.00
CA PHE A 94 11.95 18.49 1.58
C PHE A 94 13.18 17.61 1.30
N ARG A 95 14.23 17.72 2.13
CA ARG A 95 15.43 16.88 2.02
C ARG A 95 15.13 15.40 2.23
N PHE A 96 14.24 15.06 3.15
CA PHE A 96 14.07 13.68 3.62
C PHE A 96 12.73 13.04 3.26
N ILE A 97 11.88 13.70 2.47
CA ILE A 97 10.51 13.25 2.22
C ILE A 97 10.42 11.80 1.71
N THR A 98 11.35 11.37 0.87
CA THR A 98 11.42 9.99 0.34
C THR A 98 11.72 8.93 1.40
N ARG A 99 12.08 9.35 2.62
CA ARG A 99 12.46 8.50 3.76
C ARG A 99 11.58 8.74 5.00
N VAL A 100 10.58 9.61 4.92
CA VAL A 100 9.67 9.87 6.04
C VAL A 100 8.75 8.66 6.24
N GLN A 101 8.67 8.17 7.47
CA GLN A 101 7.79 7.04 7.82
C GLN A 101 6.35 7.47 8.10
N ASP A 102 6.18 8.67 8.67
CA ASP A 102 4.87 9.27 8.98
C ASP A 102 4.52 10.34 7.94
N LEU A 103 3.99 9.87 6.82
CA LEU A 103 3.59 10.71 5.70
C LEU A 103 2.34 11.55 6.00
N GLY A 104 1.51 11.10 6.97
CA GLY A 104 0.36 11.86 7.47
C GLY A 104 0.79 13.13 8.19
N CYS A 105 1.80 13.03 9.07
CA CYS A 105 2.41 14.18 9.76
C CYS A 105 3.13 15.11 8.78
N ALA A 106 3.91 14.56 7.84
CA ALA A 106 4.57 15.39 6.81
C ALA A 106 3.55 16.16 5.97
N TYR A 107 2.43 15.53 5.61
CA TYR A 107 1.32 16.20 4.95
C TYR A 107 0.70 17.29 5.81
N GLU A 108 0.36 17.01 7.08
CA GLU A 108 -0.24 17.98 8.01
C GLU A 108 0.65 19.23 8.16
N ILE A 109 1.97 19.04 8.23
CA ILE A 109 2.94 20.14 8.29
C ILE A 109 2.94 20.93 6.98
N ALA A 110 3.12 20.25 5.84
CA ALA A 110 3.24 20.92 4.55
C ALA A 110 1.96 21.66 4.16
N ASP A 111 0.78 21.08 4.41
CA ASP A 111 -0.52 21.72 4.17
C ASP A 111 -0.66 23.00 5.00
N SER A 112 -0.32 22.95 6.30
CA SER A 112 -0.32 24.14 7.15
C SER A 112 0.71 25.20 6.73
N LEU A 113 1.87 24.79 6.22
CA LEU A 113 2.90 25.70 5.75
C LEU A 113 2.55 26.35 4.40
N VAL A 114 1.74 25.70 3.55
CA VAL A 114 1.19 26.35 2.35
C VAL A 114 0.37 27.59 2.76
N ASP A 115 -0.47 27.50 3.79
CA ASP A 115 -1.23 28.64 4.31
C ASP A 115 -0.33 29.76 4.87
N PHE A 116 0.83 29.40 5.41
CA PHE A 116 1.81 30.34 5.94
C PHE A 116 2.60 31.06 4.83
N TYR A 117 3.12 30.34 3.83
CA TYR A 117 3.96 30.92 2.77
C TYR A 117 3.18 31.58 1.64
N SER A 118 1.95 31.15 1.37
CA SER A 118 1.10 31.72 0.32
C SER A 118 0.95 33.25 0.42
N PRO A 119 0.57 33.85 1.57
CA PRO A 119 0.47 35.31 1.69
C PRO A 119 1.82 36.03 1.67
N LEU A 120 2.93 35.32 1.89
CA LEU A 120 4.28 35.88 1.82
C LEU A 120 4.83 35.92 0.38
N GLY A 121 4.23 35.17 -0.54
CA GLY A 121 4.71 35.04 -1.92
C GLY A 121 6.05 34.31 -2.03
N ASP A 122 6.37 33.43 -1.07
CA ASP A 122 7.62 32.66 -1.06
C ASP A 122 7.49 31.40 -1.94
N GLU A 123 7.71 31.55 -3.24
CA GLU A 123 7.52 30.49 -4.23
C GLU A 123 8.47 29.30 -4.02
N THR A 124 9.69 29.53 -3.51
CA THR A 124 10.64 28.45 -3.19
C THR A 124 10.16 27.62 -2.00
N ALA A 125 9.64 28.25 -0.95
CA ALA A 125 9.07 27.52 0.17
C ALA A 125 7.78 26.78 -0.23
N LEU A 126 6.94 27.39 -1.08
CA LEU A 126 5.75 26.75 -1.63
C LEU A 126 6.08 25.54 -2.50
N MET A 127 7.09 25.63 -3.36
CA MET A 127 7.61 24.50 -4.14
C MET A 127 7.88 23.29 -3.23
N LYS A 128 8.63 23.49 -2.14
CA LYS A 128 8.97 22.44 -1.18
C LYS A 128 7.73 21.85 -0.52
N CYS A 129 6.78 22.69 -0.09
CA CYS A 129 5.55 22.24 0.55
C CYS A 129 4.69 21.40 -0.42
N TYR A 130 4.56 21.84 -1.68
CA TYR A 130 3.86 21.07 -2.70
C TYR A 130 4.57 19.75 -3.02
N THR A 131 5.91 19.74 -3.09
CA THR A 131 6.66 18.48 -3.21
C THR A 131 6.36 17.53 -2.05
N VAL A 132 6.39 18.02 -0.80
CA VAL A 132 6.10 17.20 0.39
C VAL A 132 4.68 16.62 0.33
N ARG A 133 3.68 17.45 0.02
CA ARG A 133 2.29 17.00 -0.15
C ARG A 133 2.15 15.96 -1.26
N ALA A 134 2.79 16.19 -2.40
CA ALA A 134 2.73 15.28 -3.54
C ALA A 134 3.26 13.89 -3.15
N PHE A 135 4.43 13.83 -2.51
CA PHE A 135 5.00 12.59 -2.00
C PHE A 135 4.12 11.93 -0.94
N SER A 136 3.54 12.69 0.00
CA SER A 136 2.60 12.12 0.97
C SER A 136 1.40 11.45 0.28
N TYR A 137 0.83 12.07 -0.76
CA TYR A 137 -0.25 11.44 -1.54
C TYR A 137 0.24 10.19 -2.28
N GLY A 138 1.30 10.32 -3.07
CA GLY A 138 1.80 9.24 -3.92
C GLY A 138 2.28 8.03 -3.12
N PHE A 139 2.83 8.24 -1.92
CA PHE A 139 3.36 7.15 -1.11
C PHE A 139 2.31 6.51 -0.19
N LEU A 140 1.27 7.25 0.21
CA LEU A 140 0.18 6.68 1.00
C LEU A 140 -0.82 5.90 0.14
N GLU A 141 -1.19 6.44 -1.02
CA GLU A 141 -2.20 5.84 -1.90
C GLU A 141 -1.99 6.34 -3.35
N PRO A 142 -1.14 5.67 -4.16
CA PRO A 142 -0.76 6.16 -5.49
C PRO A 142 -1.86 6.10 -6.55
N ILE A 143 -2.99 5.44 -6.27
CA ILE A 143 -4.02 5.12 -7.27
C ILE A 143 -5.13 6.17 -7.21
N HIS A 144 -5.85 6.24 -6.09
CA HIS A 144 -6.97 7.13 -5.85
C HIS A 144 -6.55 8.55 -5.50
N LEU A 145 -5.36 8.75 -4.90
CA LEU A 145 -4.79 10.09 -4.65
C LEU A 145 -3.82 10.56 -5.74
N GLY A 146 -3.59 9.75 -6.78
CA GLY A 146 -2.63 10.05 -7.85
C GLY A 146 -2.90 11.37 -8.59
N SER A 147 -4.17 11.78 -8.73
CA SER A 147 -4.53 13.08 -9.31
C SER A 147 -4.13 14.25 -8.42
N ARG A 148 -4.30 14.14 -7.10
CA ARG A 148 -3.86 15.17 -6.14
C ARG A 148 -2.35 15.27 -6.06
N ALA A 149 -1.67 14.12 -6.07
CA ALA A 149 -0.21 14.06 -6.17
C ALA A 149 0.27 14.81 -7.43
N TYR A 150 -0.37 14.55 -8.57
CA TYR A 150 -0.05 15.22 -9.83
C TYR A 150 -0.29 16.74 -9.79
N GLU A 151 -1.43 17.18 -9.25
CA GLU A 151 -1.72 18.62 -9.12
C GLU A 151 -0.62 19.36 -8.34
N ASP A 152 -0.15 18.76 -7.24
CA ASP A 152 0.92 19.34 -6.43
C ASP A 152 2.30 19.20 -7.10
N CYS A 153 2.57 18.11 -7.84
CA CYS A 153 3.77 18.01 -8.70
C CYS A 153 3.82 19.13 -9.74
N VAL A 154 2.72 19.38 -10.45
CA VAL A 154 2.65 20.45 -11.47
C VAL A 154 2.90 21.82 -10.84
N ARG A 155 2.30 22.10 -9.68
CA ARG A 155 2.56 23.36 -8.94
C ARG A 155 4.02 23.49 -8.53
N ALA A 156 4.60 22.42 -7.97
CA ALA A 156 6.00 22.40 -7.56
C ALA A 156 6.93 22.57 -8.76
N ALA A 157 6.68 21.87 -9.87
CA ALA A 157 7.47 21.93 -11.11
C ALA A 157 7.50 23.36 -11.68
N VAL A 158 6.36 24.06 -11.70
CA VAL A 158 6.30 25.45 -12.18
C VAL A 158 7.22 26.38 -11.38
N PHE A 159 7.24 26.27 -10.06
CA PHE A 159 8.14 27.08 -9.23
C PHE A 159 9.59 26.62 -9.35
N TYR A 160 9.83 25.31 -9.36
CA TYR A 160 11.14 24.72 -9.52
C TYR A 160 11.82 25.16 -10.83
N GLU A 161 11.13 25.07 -11.96
CA GLU A 161 11.67 25.48 -13.26
C GLU A 161 11.90 27.00 -13.34
N ARG A 162 10.97 27.80 -12.79
CA ARG A 162 11.07 29.26 -12.79
C ARG A 162 12.27 29.76 -11.99
N HIS A 163 12.48 29.19 -10.81
CA HIS A 163 13.54 29.59 -9.89
C HIS A 163 14.81 28.74 -10.03
N PHE A 164 14.87 27.80 -10.98
CA PHE A 164 15.91 26.77 -11.03
C PHE A 164 17.34 27.31 -10.87
N MET A 165 17.65 28.44 -11.51
CA MET A 165 18.98 29.07 -11.45
C MET A 165 19.28 29.82 -10.14
N GLU A 166 18.24 30.13 -9.36
CA GLU A 166 18.30 30.82 -8.06
C GLU A 166 18.30 29.85 -6.88
N LEU A 167 17.85 28.61 -7.11
CA LEU A 167 17.87 27.52 -6.13
C LEU A 167 19.30 27.18 -5.69
N THR A 168 19.44 26.76 -4.45
CA THR A 168 20.66 26.16 -3.93
C THR A 168 20.98 24.85 -4.66
N PRO A 169 22.24 24.39 -4.68
CA PRO A 169 22.60 23.11 -5.30
C PRO A 169 21.80 21.92 -4.74
N GLU A 170 21.49 21.95 -3.44
CA GLU A 170 20.66 20.93 -2.78
C GLU A 170 19.24 20.96 -3.33
N GLU A 171 18.62 22.13 -3.44
CA GLU A 171 17.27 22.28 -4.01
C GLU A 171 17.19 21.89 -5.48
N GLN A 172 18.22 22.24 -6.28
CA GLN A 172 18.33 21.82 -7.68
C GLN A 172 18.42 20.29 -7.80
N SER A 173 19.13 19.62 -6.90
CA SER A 173 19.22 18.16 -6.96
C SER A 173 17.95 17.49 -6.45
N MET A 174 17.47 17.88 -5.27
CA MET A 174 16.31 17.27 -4.63
C MET A 174 15.01 17.57 -5.38
N GLY A 175 14.89 18.74 -6.02
CA GLY A 175 13.73 19.08 -6.83
C GLY A 175 13.55 18.18 -8.07
N LEU A 176 14.58 17.42 -8.49
CA LEU A 176 14.42 16.39 -9.52
C LEU A 176 13.42 15.30 -9.11
N SER A 177 13.22 15.08 -7.81
CA SER A 177 12.23 14.13 -7.28
C SER A 177 10.78 14.51 -7.59
N ILE A 178 10.50 15.75 -8.00
CA ILE A 178 9.17 16.15 -8.51
C ILE A 178 8.83 15.34 -9.77
N TYR A 179 9.80 15.22 -10.69
CA TYR A 179 9.63 14.45 -11.93
C TYR A 179 9.61 12.94 -11.67
N ASP A 180 10.38 12.47 -10.68
CA ASP A 180 10.40 11.06 -10.25
C ASP A 180 8.98 10.58 -9.89
N LEU A 181 8.27 11.37 -9.07
CA LEU A 181 6.90 11.07 -8.68
C LEU A 181 5.89 11.19 -9.84
N GLU A 182 6.12 12.10 -10.79
CA GLU A 182 5.31 12.15 -12.02
C GLU A 182 5.50 10.87 -12.86
N PHE A 183 6.71 10.34 -12.95
CA PHE A 183 6.98 9.07 -13.62
C PHE A 183 6.28 7.90 -12.95
N ASP A 184 6.27 7.81 -11.63
CA ASP A 184 5.51 6.77 -10.92
C ASP A 184 4.03 6.76 -11.33
N ARG A 185 3.42 7.95 -11.46
CA ARG A 185 2.05 8.09 -11.96
C ARG A 185 1.91 7.60 -13.40
N PHE A 186 2.78 8.05 -14.32
CA PHE A 186 2.74 7.61 -15.71
C PHE A 186 2.85 6.09 -15.82
N ILE A 187 3.77 5.48 -15.06
CA ILE A 187 3.96 4.03 -15.04
C ILE A 187 2.73 3.31 -14.49
N ASN A 188 2.08 3.81 -13.43
CA ASN A 188 0.84 3.22 -12.93
C ASN A 188 -0.29 3.30 -13.96
N CYS A 189 -0.45 4.42 -14.67
CA CYS A 189 -1.41 4.52 -15.77
C CYS A 189 -1.12 3.51 -16.89
N LEU A 190 0.15 3.31 -17.26
CA LEU A 190 0.55 2.33 -18.27
C LEU A 190 0.27 0.89 -17.81
N LYS A 191 0.61 0.52 -16.56
CA LYS A 191 0.35 -0.81 -15.99
C LYS A 191 -1.13 -1.16 -15.96
N LEU A 192 -1.98 -0.19 -15.63
CA LEU A 192 -3.43 -0.35 -15.59
C LEU A 192 -4.11 -0.24 -16.96
N GLY A 193 -3.34 -0.13 -18.06
CA GLY A 193 -3.88 0.04 -19.41
C GLY A 193 -4.64 1.36 -19.63
N SER A 194 -4.53 2.31 -18.70
CA SER A 194 -5.19 3.62 -18.71
C SER A 194 -4.45 4.61 -19.61
N ILE A 195 -4.28 4.25 -20.87
CA ILE A 195 -3.48 4.99 -21.86
C ILE A 195 -4.37 5.97 -22.61
N THR A 196 -4.35 7.23 -22.18
CA THR A 196 -5.06 8.32 -22.87
C THR A 196 -4.25 8.83 -24.07
N PRO A 197 -4.88 9.46 -25.08
CA PRO A 197 -4.17 9.97 -26.27
C PRO A 197 -3.03 10.96 -25.99
N GLY A 198 -3.00 11.61 -24.82
CA GLY A 198 -1.93 12.55 -24.42
C GLY A 198 -0.91 12.00 -23.42
N LEU A 199 -1.13 10.81 -22.83
CA LEU A 199 -0.30 10.30 -21.74
C LEU A 199 1.19 10.19 -22.12
N LEU A 200 1.47 9.70 -23.32
CA LEU A 200 2.85 9.53 -23.81
C LEU A 200 3.48 10.88 -24.18
N ASP A 201 2.69 11.86 -24.62
CA ASP A 201 3.20 13.21 -24.89
C ASP A 201 3.54 13.93 -23.58
N ASP A 202 2.71 13.79 -22.55
CA ASP A 202 2.97 14.31 -21.21
C ASP A 202 4.21 13.65 -20.58
N MET A 203 4.33 12.33 -20.72
CA MET A 203 5.49 11.56 -20.25
C MET A 203 6.78 11.98 -20.97
N LEU A 204 6.71 12.25 -22.28
CA LEU A 204 7.84 12.77 -23.05
C LEU A 204 8.23 14.19 -22.62
N ALA A 205 7.26 15.08 -22.43
CA ALA A 205 7.51 16.45 -21.96
C ALA A 205 8.18 16.45 -20.58
N CYS A 206 7.69 15.60 -19.67
CA CYS A 206 8.28 15.37 -18.35
C CYS A 206 9.71 14.83 -18.47
N TYR A 207 9.94 13.81 -19.31
CA TYR A 207 11.27 13.25 -19.58
C TYR A 207 12.27 14.30 -20.06
N GLU A 208 11.86 15.15 -21.00
CA GLU A 208 12.72 16.20 -21.54
C GLU A 208 13.06 17.27 -20.49
N ALA A 209 12.07 17.72 -19.70
CA ALA A 209 12.28 18.67 -18.61
C ALA A 209 13.24 18.11 -17.54
N ALA A 210 12.98 16.88 -17.09
CA ALA A 210 13.79 16.18 -16.11
C ALA A 210 15.24 16.01 -16.57
N ASN A 211 15.48 15.60 -17.82
CA ASN A 211 16.84 15.45 -18.35
C ASN A 211 17.58 16.78 -18.48
N ARG A 212 16.90 17.88 -18.87
CA ARG A 212 17.54 19.20 -18.93
C ARG A 212 18.02 19.63 -17.54
N ALA A 213 17.16 19.49 -16.53
CA ALA A 213 17.50 19.81 -15.15
C ALA A 213 18.61 18.90 -14.61
N ALA A 214 18.50 17.58 -14.79
CA ALA A 214 19.50 16.62 -14.34
C ALA A 214 20.86 16.87 -15.01
N ALA A 215 20.91 17.12 -16.32
CA ALA A 215 22.15 17.42 -17.03
C ALA A 215 22.82 18.70 -16.50
N TYR A 216 22.04 19.70 -16.09
CA TYR A 216 22.58 20.88 -15.43
C TYR A 216 23.18 20.55 -14.06
N VAL A 217 22.44 19.85 -13.20
CA VAL A 217 22.88 19.44 -11.86
C VAL A 217 24.19 18.66 -11.93
N ILE A 218 24.27 17.68 -12.83
CA ILE A 218 25.44 16.82 -13.04
C ILE A 218 26.67 17.62 -13.49
N ARG A 219 26.49 18.62 -14.36
CA ARG A 219 27.61 19.44 -14.88
C ARG A 219 28.15 20.42 -13.84
N THR A 220 27.29 20.88 -12.93
CA THR A 220 27.61 22.00 -12.05
C THR A 220 28.52 21.60 -10.91
N ASP A 221 28.41 20.36 -10.37
CA ASP A 221 29.43 19.73 -9.51
C ASP A 221 29.08 18.25 -9.15
N GLN A 222 30.00 17.30 -9.31
CA GLN A 222 29.84 15.89 -8.91
C GLN A 222 30.31 15.58 -7.47
N GLY A 223 30.89 16.57 -6.77
CA GLY A 223 31.41 16.44 -5.41
C GLY A 223 30.33 16.50 -4.32
N TYR A 224 29.15 17.03 -4.62
CA TYR A 224 28.02 17.06 -3.67
C TYR A 224 27.45 15.66 -3.46
N GLU A 225 27.20 15.32 -2.19
CA GLU A 225 26.69 14.02 -1.78
C GLU A 225 25.37 13.64 -2.48
N PHE A 226 24.45 14.60 -2.63
CA PHE A 226 23.14 14.38 -3.23
C PHE A 226 23.18 14.23 -4.76
N ASN A 227 24.23 14.72 -5.44
CA ASN A 227 24.40 14.51 -6.88
C ASN A 227 24.93 13.12 -7.24
N ARG A 228 25.27 12.29 -6.22
CA ARG A 228 25.70 10.90 -6.41
C ARG A 228 24.55 9.96 -6.75
N ILE A 229 23.33 10.31 -6.35
CA ILE A 229 22.13 9.50 -6.54
C ILE A 229 21.03 10.42 -7.09
N ILE A 230 20.91 10.46 -8.41
CA ILE A 230 19.83 11.19 -9.10
C ILE A 230 18.82 10.19 -9.67
N PRO A 231 17.54 10.57 -9.81
CA PRO A 231 16.53 9.69 -10.40
C PRO A 231 16.90 9.22 -11.81
N ASP A 232 16.52 7.98 -12.12
CA ASP A 232 16.81 7.35 -13.40
C ASP A 232 15.69 7.58 -14.43
N PHE A 233 15.62 8.82 -14.95
CA PHE A 233 14.59 9.18 -15.94
C PHE A 233 14.66 8.36 -17.22
N ALA A 234 15.85 7.91 -17.65
CA ALA A 234 16.01 7.09 -18.83
C ALA A 234 15.45 5.68 -18.62
N TYR A 235 15.60 5.12 -17.43
CA TYR A 235 14.95 3.86 -17.07
C TYR A 235 13.43 4.01 -17.04
N TYR A 236 12.88 5.05 -16.40
CA TYR A 236 11.43 5.25 -16.37
C TYR A 236 10.83 5.45 -17.78
N MET A 237 11.50 6.24 -18.62
CA MET A 237 11.07 6.42 -20.01
C MET A 237 11.12 5.11 -20.80
N GLY A 238 12.21 4.34 -20.66
CA GLY A 238 12.34 3.02 -21.26
C GLY A 238 11.31 2.01 -20.73
N PHE A 239 11.01 2.03 -19.43
CA PHE A 239 10.11 1.10 -18.75
C PHE A 239 8.72 1.07 -19.39
N GLY A 240 8.26 2.21 -19.92
CA GLY A 240 7.01 2.28 -20.67
C GLY A 240 6.90 1.27 -21.81
N ALA A 241 8.03 0.82 -22.40
CA ALA A 241 8.05 -0.21 -23.44
C ALA A 241 7.44 -1.55 -22.99
N LEU A 242 7.50 -1.87 -21.69
CA LEU A 242 6.94 -3.11 -21.15
C LEU A 242 5.41 -3.16 -21.28
N CYS A 243 4.75 -2.01 -21.23
CA CYS A 243 3.29 -1.88 -21.25
C CYS A 243 2.71 -1.58 -22.64
N LEU A 244 3.55 -1.25 -23.64
CA LEU A 244 3.11 -0.83 -24.96
C LEU A 244 3.19 -1.97 -25.97
N MET A 245 2.18 -2.09 -26.84
CA MET A 245 2.25 -2.92 -28.04
C MET A 245 2.69 -2.08 -29.25
N PRO A 246 3.31 -2.70 -30.28
CA PRO A 246 3.51 -2.03 -31.56
C PRO A 246 2.20 -1.43 -32.09
N GLY A 247 2.23 -0.15 -32.45
CA GLY A 247 1.06 0.62 -32.90
C GLY A 247 0.33 1.40 -31.80
N MET A 248 0.68 1.25 -30.53
CA MET A 248 0.13 2.05 -29.42
C MET A 248 0.85 3.38 -29.19
N CYS A 249 1.98 3.61 -29.88
CA CYS A 249 2.75 4.84 -29.83
C CYS A 249 3.16 5.27 -31.24
N MET A 250 3.41 6.57 -31.42
CA MET A 250 3.97 7.12 -32.65
C MET A 250 5.44 6.69 -32.81
N ALA A 251 5.93 6.62 -34.05
CA ALA A 251 7.33 6.28 -34.31
C ALA A 251 8.33 7.19 -33.58
N ALA A 252 8.03 8.49 -33.47
CA ALA A 252 8.87 9.44 -32.72
C ALA A 252 8.89 9.14 -31.21
N GLN A 253 7.76 8.76 -30.62
CA GLN A 253 7.68 8.38 -29.20
C GLN A 253 8.43 7.06 -28.97
N ALA A 254 8.22 6.06 -29.83
CA ALA A 254 8.93 4.77 -29.77
C ALA A 254 10.45 4.95 -29.88
N GLU A 255 10.91 5.89 -30.72
CA GLU A 255 12.33 6.21 -30.85
C GLU A 255 12.90 6.78 -29.54
N VAL A 256 12.19 7.71 -28.87
CA VAL A 256 12.67 8.25 -27.58
C VAL A 256 12.72 7.15 -26.50
N ILE A 257 11.69 6.31 -26.41
CA ILE A 257 11.67 5.15 -25.49
C ILE A 257 12.87 4.23 -25.76
N TYR A 258 13.13 3.92 -27.03
CA TYR A 258 14.27 3.12 -27.45
C TYR A 258 15.61 3.75 -27.07
N GLN A 259 15.81 5.05 -27.35
CA GLN A 259 17.06 5.74 -27.02
C GLN A 259 17.30 5.80 -25.51
N ALA A 260 16.26 6.03 -24.72
CA ALA A 260 16.33 6.01 -23.26
C ALA A 260 16.74 4.62 -22.73
N ALA A 261 16.12 3.56 -23.24
CA ALA A 261 16.45 2.19 -22.87
C ALA A 261 17.87 1.79 -23.34
N ALA A 262 18.27 2.19 -24.54
CA ALA A 262 19.60 1.94 -25.10
C ALA A 262 20.69 2.60 -24.26
N HIS A 263 20.47 3.86 -23.85
CA HIS A 263 21.39 4.58 -22.98
C HIS A 263 21.65 3.79 -21.69
N ARG A 264 20.60 3.31 -21.01
CA ARG A 264 20.76 2.54 -19.76
C ARG A 264 21.31 1.14 -19.92
N GLN A 265 21.09 0.51 -21.07
CA GLN A 265 21.70 -0.78 -21.36
C GLN A 265 23.20 -0.68 -21.64
N HIS A 266 23.65 0.41 -22.27
CA HIS A 266 25.04 0.57 -22.72
C HIS A 266 25.92 1.43 -21.83
N ASP A 267 25.33 2.27 -20.98
CA ASP A 267 26.02 3.09 -19.97
C ASP A 267 25.54 2.71 -18.56
N PRO A 268 25.90 1.51 -18.06
CA PRO A 268 25.43 1.02 -16.78
C PRO A 268 26.16 1.70 -15.61
N ASP A 269 25.48 2.68 -15.01
CA ASP A 269 25.84 3.35 -13.75
C ASP A 269 27.23 4.04 -13.69
N ARG A 270 27.25 5.22 -13.09
CA ARG A 270 28.46 6.06 -12.97
C ARG A 270 29.41 5.58 -11.86
N SER A 271 28.99 4.61 -11.04
CA SER A 271 29.78 4.09 -9.93
C SER A 271 31.00 3.25 -10.35
N GLY A 272 31.09 2.86 -11.63
CA GLY A 272 32.18 2.02 -12.16
C GLY A 272 32.13 0.57 -11.71
N LYS A 273 31.10 0.16 -10.95
CA LYS A 273 30.88 -1.23 -10.54
C LYS A 273 30.19 -2.01 -11.66
N ALA A 274 30.52 -3.30 -11.78
CA ALA A 274 29.81 -4.17 -12.71
C ALA A 274 28.32 -4.24 -12.34
N PRO A 275 27.39 -4.10 -13.31
CA PRO A 275 25.96 -4.11 -13.01
C PRO A 275 25.51 -5.45 -12.41
N SER A 276 24.63 -5.35 -11.41
CA SER A 276 24.06 -6.51 -10.72
C SER A 276 23.22 -7.37 -11.67
N LEU A 277 22.95 -8.63 -11.29
CA LEU A 277 22.09 -9.51 -12.07
C LEU A 277 20.68 -8.90 -12.24
N ASN A 278 20.09 -8.36 -11.17
CA ASN A 278 18.80 -7.67 -11.21
C ASN A 278 18.80 -6.50 -12.19
N TYR A 279 19.88 -5.70 -12.19
CA TYR A 279 20.05 -4.61 -13.14
C TYR A 279 20.04 -5.12 -14.58
N ARG A 280 20.85 -6.15 -14.89
CA ARG A 280 20.94 -6.69 -16.25
C ARG A 280 19.62 -7.25 -16.76
N VAL A 281 18.87 -7.95 -15.89
CA VAL A 281 17.54 -8.48 -16.23
C VAL A 281 16.57 -7.36 -16.53
N ARG A 282 16.44 -6.38 -15.61
CA ARG A 282 15.47 -5.28 -15.78
C ARG A 282 15.78 -4.41 -17.00
N THR A 283 17.03 -3.99 -17.20
CA THR A 283 17.40 -3.09 -18.31
C THR A 283 17.44 -3.84 -19.64
N GLY A 284 17.86 -5.10 -19.63
CA GLY A 284 17.89 -5.96 -20.82
C GLY A 284 16.49 -6.15 -21.38
N LEU A 285 15.52 -6.57 -20.55
CA LEU A 285 14.13 -6.73 -20.97
C LEU A 285 13.50 -5.44 -21.46
N VAL A 286 13.69 -4.33 -20.73
CA VAL A 286 13.22 -3.00 -21.15
C VAL A 286 13.78 -2.63 -22.53
N TYR A 287 15.08 -2.84 -22.75
CA TYR A 287 15.72 -2.56 -24.03
C TYR A 287 15.17 -3.43 -25.17
N ARG A 288 14.97 -4.73 -24.94
CA ARG A 288 14.36 -5.64 -25.93
C ARG A 288 12.94 -5.25 -26.28
N MET A 289 12.13 -4.92 -25.28
CA MET A 289 10.75 -4.48 -25.49
C MET A 289 10.70 -3.14 -26.23
N ALA A 290 11.65 -2.23 -25.98
CA ALA A 290 11.75 -0.99 -26.75
C ALA A 290 12.19 -1.25 -28.22
N GLN A 291 13.13 -2.18 -28.46
CA GLN A 291 13.49 -2.62 -29.81
C GLN A 291 12.28 -3.19 -30.57
N ARG A 292 11.41 -3.95 -29.87
CA ARG A 292 10.18 -4.51 -30.45
C ARG A 292 9.22 -3.43 -30.94
N LEU A 293 9.09 -2.30 -30.23
CA LEU A 293 8.23 -1.18 -30.69
C LEU A 293 8.66 -0.61 -32.05
N LEU A 294 9.96 -0.67 -32.36
CA LEU A 294 10.54 -0.23 -33.63
C LEU A 294 10.69 -1.37 -34.67
N GLY A 295 10.25 -2.59 -34.36
CA GLY A 295 10.42 -3.75 -35.23
C GLY A 295 11.87 -4.26 -35.34
N LEU A 296 12.74 -3.87 -34.41
CA LEU A 296 14.16 -4.29 -34.35
C LEU A 296 14.36 -5.61 -33.60
N CYS A 297 13.36 -6.08 -32.87
CA CYS A 297 13.36 -7.35 -32.14
C CYS A 297 11.99 -8.03 -32.31
N THR A 298 11.97 -9.36 -32.39
CA THR A 298 10.73 -10.14 -32.55
C THR A 298 10.22 -10.69 -31.23
N ASP A 299 8.91 -10.93 -31.12
CA ASP A 299 8.27 -11.51 -29.94
C ASP A 299 8.94 -12.85 -29.55
N GLU A 300 9.27 -13.70 -30.53
CA GLU A 300 9.90 -15.01 -30.30
C GLU A 300 11.27 -14.90 -29.65
N THR A 301 12.04 -13.85 -30.00
CA THR A 301 13.37 -13.63 -29.42
C THR A 301 13.25 -13.31 -27.93
N ILE A 302 12.30 -12.45 -27.57
CA ILE A 302 12.09 -12.02 -26.19
C ILE A 302 11.46 -13.14 -25.35
N LEU A 303 10.53 -13.92 -25.93
CA LEU A 303 9.94 -15.09 -25.27
C LEU A 303 10.99 -16.17 -24.96
N ALA A 304 11.95 -16.40 -25.85
CA ALA A 304 13.06 -17.31 -25.60
C ALA A 304 13.94 -16.83 -24.43
N GLU A 305 14.22 -15.53 -24.36
CA GLU A 305 14.98 -14.91 -23.25
C GLU A 305 14.21 -15.03 -21.93
N LEU A 306 12.91 -14.73 -21.91
CA LEU A 306 12.05 -14.91 -20.73
C LEU A 306 12.03 -16.37 -20.26
N THR A 307 11.95 -17.32 -21.20
CA THR A 307 12.01 -18.75 -20.88
C THR A 307 13.34 -19.13 -20.23
N GLN A 308 14.46 -18.59 -20.70
CA GLN A 308 15.77 -18.81 -20.09
C GLN A 308 15.86 -18.24 -18.66
N LEU A 309 15.27 -17.06 -18.43
CA LEU A 309 15.22 -16.43 -17.10
C LEU A 309 14.49 -17.32 -16.07
N THR A 310 13.48 -18.10 -16.48
CA THR A 310 12.79 -19.03 -15.57
C THR A 310 13.74 -20.06 -14.95
N GLN A 311 14.78 -20.45 -15.68
CA GLN A 311 15.75 -21.47 -15.25
C GLN A 311 16.94 -20.86 -14.51
N GLU A 312 17.44 -19.72 -14.99
CA GLU A 312 18.69 -19.14 -14.50
C GLU A 312 18.49 -18.07 -13.42
N TYR A 313 17.41 -17.29 -13.50
CA TYR A 313 17.20 -16.13 -12.63
C TYR A 313 16.21 -16.42 -11.49
N PHE A 314 15.08 -17.06 -11.76
CA PHE A 314 14.02 -17.25 -10.75
C PHE A 314 14.53 -17.93 -9.47
N PRO A 315 15.37 -18.98 -9.53
CA PRO A 315 15.92 -19.59 -8.33
C PRO A 315 16.79 -18.64 -7.50
N THR A 316 17.47 -17.68 -8.13
CA THR A 316 18.35 -16.72 -7.46
C THR A 316 17.57 -15.71 -6.60
N LEU A 317 16.31 -15.42 -6.96
CA LEU A 317 15.45 -14.53 -6.20
C LEU A 317 15.12 -15.08 -4.81
N PHE A 318 15.26 -16.39 -4.59
CA PHE A 318 14.94 -17.05 -3.33
C PHE A 318 16.19 -17.53 -2.57
N THR A 319 17.39 -17.21 -3.04
CA THR A 319 18.65 -17.54 -2.36
C THR A 319 19.33 -16.28 -1.82
N GLY A 320 19.53 -16.20 -0.50
CA GLY A 320 20.16 -15.06 0.18
C GLY A 320 19.23 -13.88 0.51
N ALA A 321 19.80 -12.79 1.04
CA ALA A 321 19.10 -11.55 1.38
C ALA A 321 18.88 -10.68 0.11
N THR A 322 18.16 -11.21 -0.88
CA THR A 322 17.97 -10.58 -2.20
C THR A 322 16.78 -9.61 -2.26
N TYR A 323 16.33 -9.08 -1.12
CA TYR A 323 15.38 -7.98 -1.14
C TYR A 323 16.11 -6.68 -1.51
N SER A 324 15.91 -6.24 -2.75
CA SER A 324 16.31 -4.91 -3.22
C SER A 324 15.26 -4.38 -4.17
N GLN A 325 15.11 -3.06 -4.25
CA GLN A 325 14.21 -2.41 -5.21
C GLN A 325 14.45 -2.92 -6.64
N GLY A 326 15.72 -3.10 -7.03
CA GLY A 326 16.06 -3.65 -8.35
C GLY A 326 15.55 -5.08 -8.59
N ALA A 327 15.39 -5.91 -7.55
CA ALA A 327 14.77 -7.24 -7.68
C ALA A 327 13.26 -7.15 -7.89
N VAL A 328 12.58 -6.23 -7.18
CA VAL A 328 11.14 -5.95 -7.36
C VAL A 328 10.87 -5.48 -8.78
N GLU A 329 11.68 -4.52 -9.27
CA GLU A 329 11.59 -4.00 -10.62
C GLU A 329 11.88 -5.06 -11.69
N ALA A 330 12.84 -5.96 -11.45
CA ALA A 330 13.12 -7.07 -12.37
C ALA A 330 11.95 -8.05 -12.45
N VAL A 331 11.33 -8.40 -11.31
CA VAL A 331 10.13 -9.27 -11.27
C VAL A 331 8.96 -8.59 -11.96
N SER A 332 8.74 -7.29 -11.73
CA SER A 332 7.72 -6.53 -12.44
C SER A 332 7.99 -6.44 -13.95
N ALA A 333 9.24 -6.26 -14.37
CA ALA A 333 9.60 -6.21 -15.78
C ALA A 333 9.35 -7.56 -16.49
N ILE A 334 9.68 -8.68 -15.84
CA ILE A 334 9.35 -10.02 -16.32
C ILE A 334 7.84 -10.18 -16.45
N GLN A 335 7.08 -9.84 -15.42
CA GLN A 335 5.62 -9.98 -15.41
C GLN A 335 4.95 -9.15 -16.51
N LEU A 336 5.27 -7.85 -16.63
CA LEU A 336 4.69 -6.98 -17.66
C LEU A 336 5.09 -7.40 -19.08
N ALA A 337 6.36 -7.74 -19.31
CA ALA A 337 6.82 -8.22 -20.61
C ALA A 337 6.11 -9.52 -21.02
N THR A 338 6.00 -10.48 -20.09
CA THR A 338 5.28 -11.73 -20.33
C THR A 338 3.81 -11.47 -20.61
N GLU A 339 3.10 -10.65 -19.84
CA GLU A 339 1.70 -10.29 -20.09
C GLU A 339 1.49 -9.72 -21.50
N ASN A 340 2.32 -8.75 -21.88
CA ASN A 340 2.25 -8.09 -23.17
C ASN A 340 2.53 -9.05 -24.34
N LEU A 341 3.60 -9.85 -24.27
CA LEU A 341 4.01 -10.77 -25.34
C LEU A 341 3.06 -11.96 -25.50
N THR A 342 2.58 -12.48 -24.37
CA THR A 342 1.70 -13.66 -24.34
C THR A 342 0.24 -13.32 -24.60
N ARG A 343 -0.14 -12.03 -24.56
CA ARG A 343 -1.54 -11.58 -24.50
C ARG A 343 -2.27 -12.25 -23.34
N HIS A 344 -1.76 -12.03 -22.13
CA HIS A 344 -2.33 -12.60 -20.90
C HIS A 344 -2.42 -14.14 -20.93
N GLY A 345 -1.41 -14.80 -21.49
CA GLY A 345 -1.33 -16.27 -21.57
C GLY A 345 -2.05 -16.92 -22.75
N GLU A 346 -2.66 -16.17 -23.67
CA GLU A 346 -3.20 -16.74 -24.93
C GLU A 346 -2.11 -17.44 -25.76
N LYS A 347 -0.87 -16.92 -25.70
CA LYS A 347 0.34 -17.53 -26.26
C LYS A 347 1.26 -17.98 -25.12
N GLU A 348 1.93 -19.11 -25.27
CA GLU A 348 2.87 -19.63 -24.25
C GLU A 348 2.26 -19.72 -22.82
N PRO A 349 1.12 -20.40 -22.62
CA PRO A 349 0.41 -20.42 -21.34
C PRO A 349 1.26 -20.99 -20.18
N ALA A 350 2.18 -21.91 -20.46
CA ALA A 350 3.08 -22.47 -19.46
C ALA A 350 4.09 -21.42 -18.93
N LEU A 351 4.64 -20.58 -19.82
CA LEU A 351 5.52 -19.47 -19.43
C LEU A 351 4.73 -18.44 -18.64
N TYR A 352 3.53 -18.08 -19.11
CA TYR A 352 2.65 -17.16 -18.41
C TYR A 352 2.39 -17.64 -16.98
N GLN A 353 1.93 -18.88 -16.82
CA GLN A 353 1.67 -19.46 -15.50
C GLN A 353 2.91 -19.45 -14.59
N ALA A 354 4.08 -19.83 -15.11
CA ALA A 354 5.32 -19.82 -14.32
C ALA A 354 5.69 -18.41 -13.83
N VAL A 355 5.40 -17.38 -14.63
CA VAL A 355 5.64 -15.97 -14.26
C VAL A 355 4.62 -15.48 -13.24
N GLN A 356 3.35 -15.88 -13.36
CA GLN A 356 2.31 -15.58 -12.36
C GLN A 356 2.66 -16.21 -11.01
N GLU A 357 3.06 -17.48 -11.01
CA GLU A 357 3.54 -18.18 -9.81
C GLU A 357 4.78 -17.52 -9.21
N LEU A 358 5.73 -17.08 -10.05
CA LEU A 358 6.89 -16.31 -9.59
C LEU A 358 6.45 -15.04 -8.88
N PHE A 359 5.61 -14.22 -9.52
CA PHE A 359 5.19 -12.93 -8.98
C PHE A 359 4.53 -13.13 -7.62
N ALA A 360 3.50 -13.98 -7.56
CA ALA A 360 2.80 -14.28 -6.32
C ALA A 360 3.77 -14.75 -5.22
N ARG A 361 4.62 -15.73 -5.51
CA ARG A 361 5.58 -16.25 -4.53
C ARG A 361 6.65 -15.23 -4.13
N TYR A 362 7.09 -14.40 -5.07
CA TYR A 362 8.14 -13.41 -4.81
C TYR A 362 7.68 -12.38 -3.78
N PHE A 363 6.47 -11.82 -3.94
CA PHE A 363 5.95 -10.77 -3.05
C PHE A 363 5.47 -11.31 -1.69
N THR A 364 4.91 -12.53 -1.65
CA THR A 364 4.41 -13.14 -0.40
C THR A 364 5.52 -13.57 0.55
N THR A 365 6.73 -13.82 0.03
CA THR A 365 7.88 -14.27 0.84
C THR A 365 8.78 -13.12 1.33
N ARG A 366 8.39 -11.85 1.13
CA ARG A 366 9.17 -10.69 1.58
C ARG A 366 8.71 -10.16 2.92
N PRO A 367 9.63 -9.50 3.67
CA PRO A 367 9.26 -8.72 4.83
C PRO A 367 8.12 -7.73 4.52
N TYR A 368 7.22 -7.54 5.48
CA TYR A 368 6.26 -6.44 5.49
C TYR A 368 6.87 -5.34 6.37
N THR A 369 7.64 -4.45 5.75
CA THR A 369 8.06 -3.19 6.38
C THR A 369 7.32 -2.06 5.68
N THR A 370 7.21 -0.89 6.32
CA THR A 370 6.51 0.27 5.75
C THR A 370 6.96 0.59 4.32
N PHE A 371 8.27 0.58 4.05
CA PHE A 371 8.81 0.83 2.71
C PHE A 371 8.48 -0.30 1.73
N VAL A 372 8.64 -1.57 2.14
CA VAL A 372 8.30 -2.69 1.26
C VAL A 372 6.81 -2.66 0.94
N ASP A 373 5.96 -2.37 1.92
CA ASP A 373 4.52 -2.28 1.73
C ASP A 373 4.13 -1.14 0.78
N TYR A 374 4.79 0.03 0.89
CA TYR A 374 4.62 1.11 -0.10
C TYR A 374 4.96 0.62 -1.51
N VAL A 375 6.18 0.13 -1.71
CA VAL A 375 6.65 -0.30 -3.03
C VAL A 375 5.72 -1.39 -3.57
N CYS A 376 5.47 -2.44 -2.79
CA CYS A 376 4.68 -3.59 -3.21
C CYS A 376 3.20 -3.27 -3.40
N GLY A 377 2.61 -2.30 -2.69
CA GLY A 377 1.18 -2.02 -2.74
C GLY A 377 0.68 -1.71 -4.15
N SER A 378 1.35 -0.78 -4.85
CA SER A 378 1.00 -0.41 -6.22
C SER A 378 1.22 -1.55 -7.23
N TYR A 379 2.33 -2.29 -7.11
CA TYR A 379 2.59 -3.47 -7.96
C TYR A 379 1.55 -4.56 -7.74
N ASN A 380 1.19 -4.86 -6.49
CA ASN A 380 0.16 -5.84 -6.15
C ASN A 380 -1.20 -5.41 -6.69
N TYR A 381 -1.60 -4.14 -6.54
CA TYR A 381 -2.85 -3.65 -7.10
C TYR A 381 -2.90 -3.77 -8.63
N CYS A 382 -1.84 -3.32 -9.32
CA CYS A 382 -1.75 -3.44 -10.78
C CYS A 382 -1.83 -4.90 -11.21
N TYR A 383 -1.11 -5.79 -10.53
CA TYR A 383 -1.12 -7.23 -10.78
C TYR A 383 -2.51 -7.86 -10.57
N VAL A 384 -3.20 -7.48 -9.49
CA VAL A 384 -4.56 -7.97 -9.21
C VAL A 384 -5.53 -7.57 -10.32
N LEU A 385 -5.36 -6.40 -10.94
CA LEU A 385 -6.25 -5.94 -12.00
C LEU A 385 -5.82 -6.39 -13.41
N SER A 386 -4.53 -6.55 -13.69
CA SER A 386 -4.04 -6.89 -15.04
C SER A 386 -3.85 -8.39 -15.26
N ALA A 387 -3.51 -9.14 -14.21
CA ALA A 387 -2.99 -10.50 -14.33
C ALA A 387 -3.95 -11.55 -13.76
N LEU A 388 -4.43 -11.32 -12.53
CA LEU A 388 -5.31 -12.26 -11.82
C LEU A 388 -6.64 -12.59 -12.52
N PRO A 389 -7.29 -11.69 -13.29
CA PRO A 389 -8.51 -12.03 -14.03
C PRO A 389 -8.33 -13.18 -15.03
N HIS A 390 -7.09 -13.48 -15.40
CA HIS A 390 -6.72 -14.55 -16.34
C HIS A 390 -6.40 -15.89 -15.66
N ILE A 391 -6.44 -15.97 -14.32
CA ILE A 391 -6.33 -17.23 -13.60
C ILE A 391 -7.69 -17.94 -13.61
N CYS A 392 -7.76 -19.07 -14.31
CA CYS A 392 -9.01 -19.83 -14.47
C CYS A 392 -9.43 -20.63 -13.22
N ASP A 393 -8.48 -20.99 -12.36
CA ASP A 393 -8.75 -21.81 -11.18
C ASP A 393 -9.16 -20.92 -9.99
N GLU A 394 -10.40 -21.06 -9.53
CA GLU A 394 -10.99 -20.25 -8.45
C GLU A 394 -10.22 -20.42 -7.13
N GLU A 395 -9.73 -21.61 -6.82
CA GLU A 395 -9.02 -21.89 -5.58
C GLU A 395 -7.64 -21.23 -5.60
N ILE A 396 -6.88 -21.39 -6.69
CA ILE A 396 -5.58 -20.73 -6.88
C ILE A 396 -5.74 -19.21 -6.88
N LEU A 397 -6.76 -18.68 -7.55
CA LEU A 397 -7.05 -17.25 -7.56
C LEU A 397 -7.31 -16.72 -6.15
N LEU A 398 -8.24 -17.35 -5.43
CA LEU A 398 -8.59 -16.93 -4.07
C LEU A 398 -7.40 -17.04 -3.13
N GLN A 399 -6.64 -18.13 -3.19
CA GLN A 399 -5.43 -18.30 -2.42
C GLN A 399 -4.41 -17.21 -2.74
N THR A 400 -4.13 -16.94 -4.02
CA THR A 400 -3.17 -15.92 -4.45
C THR A 400 -3.58 -14.53 -3.96
N LEU A 401 -4.85 -14.17 -4.15
CA LEU A 401 -5.40 -12.90 -3.71
C LEU A 401 -5.30 -12.73 -2.19
N LEU A 402 -5.68 -13.76 -1.42
CA LEU A 402 -5.55 -13.74 0.04
C LEU A 402 -4.08 -13.67 0.45
N LYS A 403 -3.16 -14.38 -0.20
CA LYS A 403 -1.72 -14.32 0.14
C LYS A 403 -1.14 -12.92 -0.07
N LEU A 404 -1.47 -12.28 -1.21
CA LEU A 404 -0.96 -10.94 -1.56
C LEU A 404 -1.48 -9.82 -0.65
N THR A 405 -2.58 -10.07 0.07
CA THR A 405 -3.20 -9.11 0.98
C THR A 405 -2.90 -9.43 2.45
N MET A 406 -3.18 -10.66 2.86
CA MET A 406 -3.14 -11.13 4.25
C MET A 406 -1.72 -11.28 4.80
N PHE A 407 -0.74 -11.68 3.98
CA PHE A 407 0.66 -11.78 4.44
C PHE A 407 1.39 -10.45 4.43
N ARG A 408 0.86 -9.47 3.71
CA ARG A 408 1.34 -8.08 3.75
C ARG A 408 0.75 -7.33 4.94
N GLN A 409 -0.42 -7.74 5.40
CA GLN A 409 -1.07 -7.16 6.57
C GLN A 409 -1.65 -8.26 7.47
N VAL A 410 -0.85 -8.75 8.41
CA VAL A 410 -1.19 -9.92 9.25
C VAL A 410 -2.42 -9.69 10.14
N GLN A 411 -2.60 -8.46 10.63
CA GLN A 411 -3.75 -8.03 11.41
C GLN A 411 -5.04 -8.08 10.57
N THR A 412 -4.92 -7.68 9.28
CA THR A 412 -5.76 -8.10 8.14
C THR A 412 -6.42 -9.45 8.31
N ALA A 413 -5.50 -10.41 8.37
CA ALA A 413 -5.80 -11.80 8.29
C ALA A 413 -6.53 -12.34 9.50
N MET A 414 -6.02 -11.98 10.67
CA MET A 414 -6.63 -12.32 11.94
C MET A 414 -8.05 -11.75 12.01
N HIS A 415 -8.21 -10.49 11.63
CA HIS A 415 -9.49 -9.80 11.65
C HIS A 415 -10.50 -10.46 10.69
N SER A 416 -10.16 -10.65 9.42
CA SER A 416 -11.06 -11.26 8.43
C SER A 416 -11.49 -12.69 8.80
N ILE A 417 -10.58 -13.49 9.39
CA ILE A 417 -10.92 -14.84 9.87
C ILE A 417 -11.85 -14.77 11.09
N MET A 418 -11.60 -13.85 12.03
CA MET A 418 -12.48 -13.62 13.17
C MET A 418 -13.88 -13.20 12.73
N VAL A 419 -13.98 -12.23 11.83
CA VAL A 419 -15.25 -11.78 11.22
C VAL A 419 -15.96 -12.96 10.54
N GLY A 420 -15.23 -13.79 9.80
CA GLY A 420 -15.78 -15.00 9.19
C GLY A 420 -16.35 -16.00 10.20
N ARG A 421 -15.63 -16.27 11.30
CA ARG A 421 -16.10 -17.17 12.37
C ARG A 421 -17.37 -16.62 13.04
N LEU A 422 -17.40 -15.34 13.36
CA LEU A 422 -18.57 -14.67 13.95
C LEU A 422 -19.77 -14.66 12.99
N ALA A 423 -19.53 -14.36 11.71
CA ALA A 423 -20.56 -14.30 10.68
C ALA A 423 -21.23 -15.66 10.47
N LEU A 424 -20.46 -16.76 10.56
CA LEU A 424 -21.00 -18.12 10.47
C LEU A 424 -21.93 -18.46 11.62
N GLU A 425 -21.61 -18.08 12.86
CA GLU A 425 -22.48 -18.32 14.02
C GLU A 425 -23.78 -17.52 13.92
N LEU A 426 -23.69 -16.24 13.56
CA LEU A 426 -24.85 -15.39 13.37
C LEU A 426 -25.73 -15.92 12.23
N LEU A 427 -25.13 -16.31 11.10
CA LEU A 427 -25.84 -16.88 9.96
C LEU A 427 -26.53 -18.19 10.30
N ASP A 428 -25.85 -19.11 10.99
CA ASP A 428 -26.45 -20.40 11.32
C ASP A 428 -27.65 -20.23 12.24
N ARG A 429 -27.58 -19.27 13.16
CA ARG A 429 -28.69 -18.93 14.04
C ARG A 429 -29.81 -18.20 13.32
N LEU A 430 -29.47 -17.36 12.34
CA LEU A 430 -30.44 -16.72 11.45
C LEU A 430 -31.21 -17.75 10.61
N ILE A 431 -30.52 -18.73 10.01
CA ILE A 431 -31.15 -19.81 9.24
C ILE A 431 -32.12 -20.63 10.11
N ASP A 432 -31.80 -20.85 11.38
CA ASP A 432 -32.64 -21.64 12.28
C ASP A 432 -33.87 -20.90 12.79
N ARG A 433 -33.77 -19.59 13.01
CA ARG A 433 -34.81 -18.80 13.69
C ARG A 433 -35.64 -17.98 12.72
N ARG A 434 -35.00 -17.44 11.69
CA ARG A 434 -35.58 -16.50 10.71
C ARG A 434 -35.08 -16.78 9.28
N PRO A 435 -35.22 -18.01 8.76
CA PRO A 435 -34.82 -18.31 7.38
C PRO A 435 -35.62 -17.51 6.33
N ASP A 436 -36.75 -16.91 6.71
CA ASP A 436 -37.52 -15.97 5.91
C ASP A 436 -36.70 -14.75 5.48
N LEU A 437 -35.82 -14.24 6.34
CA LEU A 437 -34.98 -13.07 6.05
C LEU A 437 -33.90 -13.33 4.99
N LEU A 438 -33.63 -14.61 4.70
CA LEU A 438 -32.66 -15.05 3.68
C LEU A 438 -33.35 -15.54 2.41
N SER A 439 -34.70 -15.56 2.37
CA SER A 439 -35.44 -15.99 1.18
C SER A 439 -35.19 -15.02 0.01
N GLY A 440 -34.94 -15.56 -1.18
CA GLY A 440 -34.53 -14.76 -2.35
C GLY A 440 -33.02 -14.66 -2.51
N GLN A 441 -32.24 -14.91 -1.46
CA GLN A 441 -30.78 -14.88 -1.53
C GLN A 441 -30.25 -16.16 -2.16
N LEU A 442 -29.14 -16.04 -2.91
CA LEU A 442 -28.50 -17.16 -3.62
C LEU A 442 -29.47 -17.97 -4.51
N GLY A 443 -30.49 -17.29 -5.05
CA GLY A 443 -31.51 -17.88 -5.91
C GLY A 443 -32.52 -18.78 -5.19
N THR A 444 -32.59 -18.73 -3.85
CA THR A 444 -33.60 -19.47 -3.09
C THR A 444 -34.98 -18.84 -3.24
N THR A 445 -36.04 -19.68 -3.19
CA THR A 445 -37.42 -19.21 -3.35
C THR A 445 -38.27 -19.36 -2.10
N SER A 446 -37.79 -20.09 -1.09
CA SER A 446 -38.50 -20.29 0.18
C SER A 446 -37.55 -20.47 1.38
N PRO A 447 -38.04 -20.27 2.61
CA PRO A 447 -37.26 -20.49 3.83
C PRO A 447 -36.77 -21.94 3.98
N GLU A 448 -37.55 -22.93 3.56
CA GLU A 448 -37.16 -24.35 3.61
C GLU A 448 -35.98 -24.65 2.69
N GLU A 449 -35.93 -23.96 1.54
CA GLU A 449 -34.80 -24.07 0.63
C GLU A 449 -33.52 -23.47 1.22
N VAL A 450 -33.62 -22.33 1.92
CA VAL A 450 -32.49 -21.73 2.66
C VAL A 450 -31.91 -22.74 3.65
N VAL A 451 -32.76 -23.37 4.48
CA VAL A 451 -32.33 -24.38 5.46
C VAL A 451 -31.63 -25.56 4.77
N ARG A 452 -32.18 -26.05 3.65
CA ARG A 452 -31.59 -27.15 2.87
C ARG A 452 -30.24 -26.77 2.25
N ARG A 453 -30.08 -25.51 1.82
CA ARG A 453 -28.86 -24.97 1.18
C ARG A 453 -27.91 -24.29 2.17
N ARG A 454 -28.02 -24.54 3.48
CA ARG A 454 -27.15 -23.97 4.53
C ARG A 454 -25.65 -23.95 4.17
N LYS A 455 -25.12 -25.05 3.63
CA LYS A 455 -23.69 -25.15 3.29
C LYS A 455 -23.25 -24.10 2.27
N GLU A 456 -24.13 -23.77 1.33
CA GLU A 456 -23.88 -22.77 0.30
C GLU A 456 -23.86 -21.36 0.89
N PHE A 457 -24.85 -21.03 1.73
CA PHE A 457 -24.88 -19.77 2.49
C PHE A 457 -23.63 -19.59 3.36
N ARG A 458 -23.21 -20.65 4.06
CA ARG A 458 -21.98 -20.64 4.86
C ARG A 458 -20.74 -20.38 4.01
N ARG A 459 -20.57 -21.08 2.87
CA ARG A 459 -19.43 -20.85 1.96
C ARG A 459 -19.44 -19.42 1.44
N TYR A 460 -20.58 -18.95 0.96
CA TYR A 460 -20.73 -17.59 0.43
C TYR A 460 -20.38 -16.53 1.47
N LEU A 461 -21.00 -16.56 2.64
CA LEU A 461 -20.78 -15.54 3.66
C LEU A 461 -19.35 -15.59 4.21
N TYR A 462 -18.78 -16.78 4.41
CA TYR A 462 -17.40 -16.90 4.88
C TYR A 462 -16.40 -16.36 3.86
N SER A 463 -16.57 -16.65 2.56
CA SER A 463 -15.75 -16.05 1.50
C SER A 463 -15.91 -14.53 1.47
N GLY A 464 -17.14 -14.00 1.58
CA GLY A 464 -17.39 -12.57 1.68
C GLY A 464 -16.71 -11.93 2.90
N ALA A 465 -16.72 -12.61 4.05
CA ALA A 465 -16.02 -12.18 5.26
C ALA A 465 -14.50 -12.18 5.09
N LEU A 466 -13.92 -13.14 4.38
CA LEU A 466 -12.48 -13.14 4.10
C LEU A 466 -12.05 -12.00 3.17
N LEU A 467 -12.95 -11.57 2.28
CA LEU A 467 -12.68 -10.61 1.22
C LEU A 467 -13.18 -9.18 1.50
N HIS A 468 -13.95 -8.95 2.57
CA HIS A 468 -14.56 -7.64 2.85
C HIS A 468 -13.54 -6.50 2.90
N ASP A 469 -12.33 -6.83 3.38
CA ASP A 469 -11.23 -5.92 3.67
C ASP A 469 -10.11 -5.99 2.61
N ILE A 470 -10.33 -6.69 1.48
CA ILE A 470 -9.27 -7.01 0.51
C ILE A 470 -8.58 -5.77 -0.08
N GLY A 471 -9.29 -4.64 -0.15
CA GLY A 471 -8.75 -3.38 -0.63
C GLY A 471 -7.67 -2.75 0.26
N LYS A 472 -7.43 -3.28 1.48
CA LYS A 472 -6.37 -2.80 2.38
C LYS A 472 -4.96 -3.01 1.83
N VAL A 473 -4.81 -3.75 0.74
CA VAL A 473 -3.56 -3.91 0.00
C VAL A 473 -2.96 -2.58 -0.47
N LEU A 474 -3.78 -1.54 -0.68
CA LEU A 474 -3.30 -0.19 -1.04
C LEU A 474 -3.09 0.76 0.16
N CYS A 475 -3.49 0.38 1.37
CA CYS A 475 -3.32 1.21 2.58
C CYS A 475 -2.63 0.48 3.73
N SER A 476 -1.86 -0.58 3.43
CA SER A 476 -1.16 -1.37 4.43
C SER A 476 -0.16 -0.53 5.24
N SER A 477 0.49 0.45 4.62
CA SER A 477 1.38 1.41 5.31
C SER A 477 0.67 2.20 6.41
N VAL A 478 -0.56 2.67 6.16
CA VAL A 478 -1.40 3.37 7.14
C VAL A 478 -1.84 2.45 8.27
N ILE A 479 -2.21 1.21 7.95
CA ILE A 479 -2.73 0.29 8.96
C ILE A 479 -1.60 -0.25 9.86
N ASN A 480 -0.41 -0.44 9.28
CA ASN A 480 0.79 -0.86 10.00
C ASN A 480 1.38 0.30 10.84
N ALA A 481 1.06 1.57 10.52
CA ALA A 481 1.41 2.74 11.32
C ALA A 481 0.56 2.84 12.61
N GLN A 482 0.85 1.98 13.59
CA GLN A 482 0.10 1.91 14.86
C GLN A 482 0.69 2.78 15.98
N SER A 483 1.71 3.58 15.69
CA SER A 483 2.52 4.35 16.65
C SER A 483 2.01 5.77 16.91
N HIS A 484 0.92 6.20 16.28
CA HIS A 484 0.32 7.52 16.47
C HIS A 484 -1.15 7.51 16.00
N ARG A 485 -1.88 8.59 16.26
CA ARG A 485 -3.26 8.74 15.81
C ARG A 485 -3.28 9.08 14.32
N LEU A 486 -4.09 8.35 13.55
CA LEU A 486 -4.33 8.67 12.15
C LEU A 486 -4.72 10.13 11.96
N GLY A 487 -3.95 10.82 11.11
CA GLY A 487 -4.27 12.15 10.61
C GLY A 487 -5.46 12.12 9.64
N GLU A 488 -5.87 13.30 9.18
CA GLU A 488 -6.99 13.42 8.23
C GLU A 488 -6.70 12.72 6.90
N LEU A 489 -5.50 12.91 6.35
CA LEU A 489 -5.09 12.25 5.11
C LEU A 489 -5.06 10.73 5.25
N GLU A 490 -4.47 10.21 6.32
CA GLU A 490 -4.39 8.76 6.54
C GLU A 490 -5.76 8.14 6.75
N PHE A 491 -6.66 8.83 7.45
CA PHE A 491 -8.05 8.40 7.57
C PHE A 491 -8.77 8.42 6.20
N GLN A 492 -8.51 9.43 5.36
CA GLN A 492 -9.01 9.46 3.99
C GLN A 492 -8.52 8.25 3.18
N VAL A 493 -7.23 7.92 3.29
CA VAL A 493 -6.62 6.77 2.63
C VAL A 493 -7.26 5.46 3.11
N LEU A 494 -7.47 5.31 4.42
CA LEU A 494 -8.15 4.15 4.99
C LEU A 494 -9.57 4.01 4.42
N MET A 495 -10.31 5.11 4.22
CA MET A 495 -11.68 5.06 3.67
C MET A 495 -11.77 4.58 2.21
N PHE A 496 -10.65 4.51 1.47
CA PHE A 496 -10.66 3.96 0.11
C PHE A 496 -10.71 2.44 0.06
N HIS A 497 -10.33 1.70 1.12
CA HIS A 497 -10.26 0.23 1.02
C HIS A 497 -11.57 -0.48 0.61
N PRO A 498 -12.79 0.00 0.93
CA PRO A 498 -14.00 -0.60 0.39
C PRO A 498 -14.11 -0.40 -1.13
N VAL A 499 -13.71 0.78 -1.62
CA VAL A 499 -13.67 1.13 -3.05
C VAL A 499 -12.66 0.24 -3.76
N THR A 500 -11.41 0.24 -3.29
CA THR A 500 -10.33 -0.62 -3.81
C THR A 500 -10.75 -2.09 -3.83
N GLY A 501 -11.39 -2.57 -2.75
CA GLY A 501 -11.87 -3.95 -2.67
C GLY A 501 -12.99 -4.25 -3.66
N GLY A 502 -13.93 -3.32 -3.82
CA GLY A 502 -15.00 -3.40 -4.82
C GLY A 502 -14.44 -3.47 -6.24
N GLU A 503 -13.51 -2.59 -6.59
CA GLU A 503 -12.85 -2.56 -7.91
C GLU A 503 -12.11 -3.87 -8.21
N MET A 504 -11.33 -4.37 -7.26
CA MET A 504 -10.62 -5.64 -7.40
C MET A 504 -11.58 -6.80 -7.64
N LEU A 505 -12.61 -6.93 -6.80
CA LEU A 505 -13.55 -8.03 -6.89
C LEU A 505 -14.39 -7.95 -8.17
N GLU A 506 -14.77 -6.75 -8.61
CA GLU A 506 -15.51 -6.54 -9.86
C GLU A 506 -14.73 -7.03 -11.09
N ASN A 507 -13.41 -6.84 -11.09
CA ASN A 507 -12.53 -7.29 -12.18
C ASN A 507 -12.18 -8.79 -12.11
N LEU A 508 -12.57 -9.50 -11.04
CA LEU A 508 -12.33 -10.93 -10.86
C LEU A 508 -13.65 -11.70 -11.03
N PRO A 509 -13.92 -12.32 -12.21
CA PRO A 509 -15.26 -12.82 -12.54
C PRO A 509 -15.90 -13.74 -11.50
N CYS A 510 -15.15 -14.70 -10.93
CA CYS A 510 -15.68 -15.64 -9.92
C CYS A 510 -15.79 -15.06 -8.51
N LEU A 511 -15.19 -13.88 -8.24
CA LEU A 511 -15.24 -13.20 -6.95
C LEU A 511 -16.11 -11.92 -6.98
N SER A 512 -16.55 -11.50 -8.16
CA SER A 512 -17.43 -10.32 -8.37
C SER A 512 -18.71 -10.33 -7.53
N VAL A 513 -19.20 -11.51 -7.17
CA VAL A 513 -20.36 -11.69 -6.29
C VAL A 513 -20.16 -11.16 -4.86
N PHE A 514 -18.91 -10.89 -4.46
CA PHE A 514 -18.55 -10.33 -3.14
C PHE A 514 -18.31 -8.81 -3.15
N ARG A 515 -18.35 -8.18 -4.34
CA ARG A 515 -18.11 -6.74 -4.54
C ARG A 515 -18.92 -5.87 -3.56
N ASP A 516 -20.22 -6.12 -3.47
CA ASP A 516 -21.12 -5.32 -2.64
C ASP A 516 -20.86 -5.52 -1.14
N ILE A 517 -20.35 -6.68 -0.72
CA ILE A 517 -19.91 -6.91 0.67
C ILE A 517 -18.70 -6.04 0.98
N ALA A 518 -17.71 -6.01 0.09
CA ALA A 518 -16.53 -5.15 0.26
C ALA A 518 -16.91 -3.66 0.26
N LEU A 519 -17.76 -3.20 -0.65
CA LEU A 519 -18.21 -1.80 -0.66
C LEU A 519 -19.11 -1.43 0.54
N GLY A 520 -19.96 -2.35 0.96
CA GLY A 520 -21.06 -2.06 1.87
C GLY A 520 -20.75 -2.19 3.35
N HIS A 521 -19.71 -2.92 3.75
CA HIS A 521 -19.54 -3.31 5.16
C HIS A 521 -19.33 -2.15 6.14
N HIS A 522 -18.93 -0.97 5.66
CA HIS A 522 -18.83 0.26 6.47
C HIS A 522 -20.02 1.22 6.34
N LYS A 523 -21.03 0.89 5.53
CA LYS A 523 -22.28 1.66 5.43
C LYS A 523 -23.16 1.40 6.65
N SER A 524 -23.92 2.42 7.06
CA SER A 524 -24.98 2.21 8.06
C SER A 524 -26.13 1.39 7.47
N TYR A 525 -26.83 0.64 8.32
CA TYR A 525 -28.00 -0.15 7.91
C TYR A 525 -29.04 0.66 7.12
N ASP A 526 -29.28 1.91 7.53
CA ASP A 526 -30.21 2.85 6.89
C ASP A 526 -29.64 3.59 5.67
N GLY A 527 -28.37 3.36 5.32
CA GLY A 527 -27.66 3.98 4.20
C GLY A 527 -27.31 5.46 4.37
N THR A 528 -27.68 6.09 5.49
CA THR A 528 -27.51 7.55 5.69
C THR A 528 -26.09 7.97 6.06
N ARG A 529 -25.25 7.03 6.50
CA ARG A 529 -23.88 7.26 6.98
C ARG A 529 -22.94 6.15 6.50
N GLY A 530 -21.65 6.38 6.72
CA GLY A 530 -20.58 5.47 6.33
C GLY A 530 -20.07 5.75 4.92
N TYR A 531 -19.06 4.98 4.53
CA TYR A 531 -18.33 5.13 3.27
C TYR A 531 -18.30 3.80 2.50
N PRO A 532 -18.17 3.82 1.16
CA PRO A 532 -18.09 5.00 0.30
C PRO A 532 -19.45 5.69 0.13
N GLN A 533 -19.46 6.98 -0.23
CA GLN A 533 -20.69 7.77 -0.33
C GLN A 533 -21.55 7.31 -1.52
N GLU A 534 -20.89 6.85 -2.57
CA GLU A 534 -21.43 6.50 -3.87
C GLU A 534 -22.14 5.13 -3.87
N PHE A 535 -21.91 4.30 -2.85
CA PHE A 535 -22.55 2.99 -2.72
C PHE A 535 -23.79 3.06 -1.84
N ASP A 536 -24.95 2.71 -2.43
CA ASP A 536 -26.22 2.53 -1.73
C ASP A 536 -26.39 1.06 -1.31
N ASN A 537 -26.00 0.74 -0.08
CA ASN A 537 -26.19 -0.60 0.48
C ASN A 537 -27.66 -0.96 0.71
N THR A 538 -28.58 0.02 0.73
CA THR A 538 -30.01 -0.25 0.94
C THR A 538 -30.67 -0.87 -0.29
N ALA A 539 -30.12 -0.57 -1.47
CA ALA A 539 -30.54 -1.13 -2.76
C ALA A 539 -29.77 -2.41 -3.13
N SER A 540 -28.70 -2.76 -2.41
CA SER A 540 -27.87 -3.93 -2.72
C SER A 540 -28.66 -5.24 -2.54
N PRO A 541 -28.63 -6.15 -3.52
CA PRO A 541 -29.21 -7.47 -3.34
C PRO A 541 -28.52 -8.28 -2.22
N GLN A 542 -27.27 -7.94 -1.88
CA GLN A 542 -26.48 -8.58 -0.81
C GLN A 542 -26.67 -7.91 0.56
N LYS A 543 -27.64 -7.00 0.72
CA LYS A 543 -27.83 -6.21 1.97
C LYS A 543 -27.76 -7.03 3.26
N ILE A 544 -28.45 -8.17 3.33
CA ILE A 544 -28.44 -8.99 4.55
C ILE A 544 -27.05 -9.53 4.91
N PHE A 545 -26.23 -9.85 3.91
CA PHE A 545 -24.85 -10.29 4.12
C PHE A 545 -23.95 -9.12 4.53
N ILE A 546 -24.13 -7.94 3.91
CA ILE A 546 -23.47 -6.70 4.34
C ILE A 546 -23.77 -6.44 5.82
N ASP A 547 -25.05 -6.47 6.21
CA ASP A 547 -25.49 -6.19 7.57
C ASP A 547 -24.92 -7.19 8.60
N ILE A 548 -24.79 -8.47 8.23
CA ILE A 548 -24.11 -9.48 9.07
C ILE A 548 -22.62 -9.12 9.24
N ILE A 549 -21.92 -8.85 8.13
CA ILE A 549 -20.49 -8.52 8.16
C ILE A 549 -20.25 -7.23 8.96
N THR A 550 -21.06 -6.19 8.80
CA THR A 550 -20.94 -4.92 9.57
C THR A 550 -21.02 -5.13 11.08
N ILE A 551 -21.92 -6.01 11.54
CA ILE A 551 -22.03 -6.36 12.97
C ILE A 551 -20.80 -7.14 13.42
N CYS A 552 -20.38 -8.14 12.66
CA CYS A 552 -19.23 -9.01 13.00
C CYS A 552 -17.89 -8.26 12.96
N ASP A 553 -17.69 -7.38 11.98
CA ASP A 553 -16.56 -6.43 11.90
C ASP A 553 -16.53 -5.56 13.17
N SER A 554 -17.64 -4.89 13.49
CA SER A 554 -17.75 -4.04 14.69
C SER A 554 -17.45 -4.80 16.00
N LEU A 555 -17.92 -6.04 16.12
CA LEU A 555 -17.67 -6.90 17.27
C LEU A 555 -16.18 -7.21 17.39
N ASP A 556 -15.58 -7.81 16.35
CA ASP A 556 -14.17 -8.18 16.40
C ASP A 556 -13.28 -6.97 16.68
N ALA A 557 -13.58 -5.87 15.99
CA ALA A 557 -12.91 -4.60 16.07
C ALA A 557 -12.87 -3.99 17.48
N ALA A 558 -14.02 -4.00 18.16
CA ALA A 558 -14.17 -3.35 19.45
C ALA A 558 -13.65 -4.21 20.62
N THR A 559 -13.60 -5.53 20.46
CA THR A 559 -13.19 -6.47 21.52
C THR A 559 -11.77 -7.01 21.37
N ASP A 560 -11.02 -6.59 20.35
CA ASP A 560 -9.64 -7.04 20.15
C ASP A 560 -8.71 -6.55 21.27
N HIS A 561 -8.39 -7.47 22.18
CA HIS A 561 -7.51 -7.25 23.33
C HIS A 561 -6.07 -7.73 23.08
N LEU A 562 -5.78 -8.28 21.89
CA LEU A 562 -4.46 -8.79 21.53
C LEU A 562 -3.70 -7.80 20.64
N GLY A 563 -4.31 -7.33 19.55
CA GLY A 563 -3.59 -6.60 18.49
C GLY A 563 -3.96 -5.14 18.26
N ARG A 564 -5.03 -4.61 18.85
CA ARG A 564 -5.39 -3.19 18.69
C ARG A 564 -4.77 -2.31 19.77
N ASN A 565 -3.92 -1.38 19.35
CA ASN A 565 -3.02 -0.64 20.24
C ASN A 565 -3.50 0.76 20.64
N TYR A 566 -4.39 1.38 19.87
CA TYR A 566 -4.87 2.75 20.08
C TYR A 566 -6.06 2.88 21.05
N ALA A 567 -6.70 1.78 21.46
CA ALA A 567 -7.83 1.81 22.39
C ALA A 567 -7.80 0.60 23.35
N THR A 568 -8.34 0.79 24.54
CA THR A 568 -8.65 -0.33 25.44
C THR A 568 -9.79 -1.14 24.85
N ALA A 569 -9.60 -2.46 24.74
CA ALA A 569 -10.63 -3.37 24.28
C ALA A 569 -11.89 -3.27 25.15
N LYS A 570 -13.06 -3.23 24.50
CA LYS A 570 -14.36 -3.28 25.18
C LYS A 570 -14.74 -4.72 25.48
N SER A 571 -15.56 -4.92 26.51
CA SER A 571 -16.21 -6.22 26.71
C SER A 571 -17.29 -6.45 25.65
N PHE A 572 -17.60 -7.71 25.35
CA PHE A 572 -18.73 -8.06 24.48
C PHE A 572 -20.03 -7.38 24.91
N ASP A 573 -20.32 -7.38 26.22
CA ASP A 573 -21.56 -6.77 26.75
C ASP A 573 -21.62 -5.26 26.47
N THR A 574 -20.48 -4.56 26.56
CA THR A 574 -20.41 -3.12 26.21
C THR A 574 -20.71 -2.91 24.73
N VAL A 575 -20.14 -3.74 23.86
CA VAL A 575 -20.36 -3.65 22.42
C VAL A 575 -21.82 -4.01 22.07
N LEU A 576 -22.40 -5.01 22.72
CA LEU A 576 -23.81 -5.36 22.53
C LEU A 576 -24.76 -4.20 22.85
N GLU A 577 -24.50 -3.44 23.93
CA GLU A 577 -25.26 -2.22 24.22
C GLU A 577 -25.08 -1.13 23.15
N GLU A 578 -23.89 -1.00 22.57
CA GLU A 578 -23.66 -0.09 21.43
C GLU A 578 -24.39 -0.54 20.16
N LEU A 579 -24.43 -1.85 19.89
CA LEU A 579 -25.21 -2.42 18.79
C LEU A 579 -26.71 -2.13 18.97
N LYS A 580 -27.22 -2.29 20.19
CA LYS A 580 -28.61 -1.98 20.57
C LYS A 580 -28.92 -0.48 20.42
N ALA A 581 -28.00 0.39 20.80
CA ALA A 581 -28.15 1.83 20.60
C ALA A 581 -28.16 2.22 19.11
N GLY A 582 -27.42 1.51 18.27
CA GLY A 582 -27.37 1.69 16.81
C GLY A 582 -28.42 0.92 16.01
N ARG A 583 -29.38 0.27 16.68
CA ARG A 583 -30.42 -0.56 16.06
C ARG A 583 -31.25 0.24 15.05
N GLN A 584 -31.52 -0.34 13.88
CA GLN A 584 -32.27 0.25 12.75
C GLN A 584 -31.65 1.52 12.14
N THR A 585 -30.49 1.97 12.62
CA THR A 585 -29.76 3.11 12.05
C THR A 585 -28.42 2.63 11.52
N ARG A 586 -27.49 2.28 12.41
CA ARG A 586 -26.19 1.71 12.07
C ARG A 586 -26.27 0.22 11.80
N TYR A 587 -27.07 -0.52 12.56
CA TYR A 587 -27.13 -1.98 12.51
C TYR A 587 -28.54 -2.49 12.21
N SER A 588 -28.66 -3.60 11.49
CA SER A 588 -29.94 -4.26 11.24
C SER A 588 -30.62 -4.63 12.55
N GLY A 589 -31.85 -4.17 12.74
CA GLY A 589 -32.58 -4.45 13.98
C GLY A 589 -32.93 -5.92 14.15
N ASP A 590 -33.27 -6.63 13.07
CA ASP A 590 -33.54 -8.07 13.12
C ASP A 590 -32.31 -8.86 13.58
N LEU A 591 -31.11 -8.49 13.12
CA LEU A 591 -29.87 -9.17 13.50
C LEU A 591 -29.43 -8.84 14.93
N VAL A 592 -29.58 -7.58 15.35
CA VAL A 592 -29.29 -7.17 16.73
C VAL A 592 -30.25 -7.86 17.72
N ASP A 593 -31.54 -7.92 17.40
CA ASP A 593 -32.54 -8.60 18.23
C ASP A 593 -32.28 -10.11 18.30
N LEU A 594 -31.84 -10.72 17.19
CA LEU A 594 -31.44 -12.12 17.16
C LEU A 594 -30.24 -12.39 18.09
N LEU A 595 -29.23 -11.51 18.07
CA LEU A 595 -28.04 -11.63 18.90
C LEU A 595 -28.37 -11.43 20.40
N ASP A 596 -29.07 -10.34 20.75
CA ASP A 596 -29.45 -10.01 22.14
C ASP A 596 -30.42 -11.04 22.74
N GLY A 597 -31.34 -11.57 21.93
CA GLY A 597 -32.39 -12.49 22.38
C GLY A 597 -31.96 -13.95 22.54
N ASP A 598 -30.84 -14.38 21.94
CA ASP A 598 -30.37 -15.77 21.97
C ASP A 598 -29.14 -15.93 22.87
N LYS A 599 -29.36 -16.50 24.07
CA LYS A 599 -28.31 -16.70 25.08
C LYS A 599 -27.20 -17.64 24.62
N ASP A 600 -27.54 -18.65 23.83
CA ASP A 600 -26.58 -19.65 23.35
C ASP A 600 -25.69 -19.00 22.27
N LEU A 601 -26.27 -18.21 21.37
CA LEU A 601 -25.52 -17.41 20.41
C LEU A 601 -24.60 -16.40 21.11
N CYS A 602 -25.09 -15.66 22.10
CA CYS A 602 -24.26 -14.76 22.91
C CYS A 602 -23.08 -15.49 23.57
N ALA A 603 -23.29 -16.69 24.13
CA ALA A 603 -22.22 -17.48 24.75
C ALA A 603 -21.18 -17.93 23.71
N GLN A 604 -21.64 -18.37 22.54
CA GLN A 604 -20.76 -18.79 21.44
C GLN A 604 -19.94 -17.63 20.87
N VAL A 605 -20.56 -16.47 20.67
CA VAL A 605 -19.86 -15.25 20.23
C VAL A 605 -18.80 -14.84 21.25
N ARG A 606 -19.10 -14.85 22.55
CA ARG A 606 -18.08 -14.58 23.60
C ARG A 606 -16.92 -15.56 23.52
N SER A 607 -17.20 -16.86 23.39
CA SER A 607 -16.16 -17.89 23.26
C SER A 607 -15.25 -17.65 22.05
N ILE A 608 -15.80 -17.24 20.90
CA ILE A 608 -15.01 -16.89 19.72
C ILE A 608 -14.14 -15.65 19.99
N LEU A 609 -14.70 -14.57 20.55
CA LEU A 609 -13.99 -13.31 20.79
C LEU A 609 -12.86 -13.44 21.82
N GLU A 610 -12.95 -14.43 22.71
CA GLU A 610 -11.98 -14.73 23.77
C GLU A 610 -11.02 -15.86 23.35
N GLU A 611 -11.39 -17.11 23.59
CA GLU A 611 -10.55 -18.29 23.33
C GLU A 611 -10.29 -18.47 21.83
N GLY A 612 -11.34 -18.33 21.01
CA GLY A 612 -11.23 -18.48 19.56
C GLY A 612 -10.29 -17.46 18.90
N ARG A 613 -10.14 -16.27 19.48
CA ARG A 613 -9.20 -15.24 18.98
C ARG A 613 -7.75 -15.70 19.12
N ARG A 614 -7.39 -16.33 20.24
CA ARG A 614 -6.03 -16.87 20.44
C ARG A 614 -5.73 -17.93 19.38
N ASP A 615 -6.71 -18.79 19.08
CA ASP A 615 -6.57 -19.82 18.06
C ASP A 615 -6.39 -19.20 16.67
N VAL A 616 -7.19 -18.19 16.30
CA VAL A 616 -7.04 -17.49 15.01
C VAL A 616 -5.66 -16.87 14.85
N TYR A 617 -5.18 -16.17 15.88
CA TYR A 617 -3.87 -15.53 15.85
C TYR A 617 -2.75 -16.56 15.63
N TYR A 618 -2.83 -17.70 16.34
CA TYR A 618 -1.86 -18.77 16.17
C TYR A 618 -2.00 -19.52 14.83
N ASP A 619 -3.23 -19.70 14.33
CA ASP A 619 -3.48 -20.30 13.02
C ASP A 619 -2.90 -19.46 11.89
N VAL A 620 -3.10 -18.14 11.90
CA VAL A 620 -2.50 -17.20 10.95
C VAL A 620 -0.97 -17.24 11.03
N HIS A 621 -0.42 -17.26 12.25
CA HIS A 621 1.01 -17.39 12.44
C HIS A 621 1.58 -18.68 11.79
N LYS A 622 0.93 -19.84 12.00
CA LYS A 622 1.32 -21.10 11.34
C LYS A 622 1.20 -21.03 9.82
N MET A 623 0.17 -20.35 9.30
CA MET A 623 0.02 -20.16 7.84
C MET A 623 1.21 -19.38 7.27
N ILE A 624 1.62 -18.29 7.93
CA ILE A 624 2.79 -17.50 7.51
C ILE A 624 4.06 -18.36 7.53
N LEU A 625 4.32 -19.10 8.61
CA LEU A 625 5.49 -19.98 8.70
C LEU A 625 5.51 -21.06 7.62
N SER A 626 4.35 -21.61 7.24
CA SER A 626 4.28 -22.64 6.20
C SER A 626 4.68 -22.12 4.81
N GLU A 627 4.59 -20.81 4.59
CA GLU A 627 4.91 -20.16 3.31
C GLU A 627 6.36 -19.65 3.29
N LEU A 628 6.91 -19.25 4.45
CA LEU A 628 8.31 -18.90 4.66
C LEU A 628 9.19 -20.15 4.71
N SER A 629 9.30 -20.84 3.58
CA SER A 629 10.04 -22.11 3.41
C SER A 629 11.57 -22.03 3.65
N VAL A 630 12.10 -20.87 4.05
CA VAL A 630 13.47 -20.66 4.50
C VAL A 630 13.46 -19.63 5.63
N PRO A 631 14.12 -19.87 6.79
CA PRO A 631 14.28 -18.84 7.81
C PRO A 631 15.12 -17.70 7.23
N LEU A 632 14.46 -16.61 6.86
CA LEU A 632 15.12 -15.34 6.60
C LEU A 632 15.71 -14.90 7.94
N LYS A 633 17.02 -15.05 8.13
CA LYS A 633 17.74 -14.16 9.04
C LYS A 633 17.95 -12.87 8.26
N PRO A 634 17.15 -11.81 8.44
CA PRO A 634 17.50 -10.53 7.84
C PRO A 634 18.87 -10.14 8.39
N LYS A 635 19.84 -9.94 7.50
CA LYS A 635 20.95 -9.05 7.83
C LYS A 635 20.37 -7.65 7.75
N LYS A 636 20.42 -6.96 8.89
CA LYS A 636 20.19 -5.52 8.98
C LYS A 636 21.15 -4.81 8.02
N ASP A 637 20.62 -4.28 6.93
CA ASP A 637 21.13 -3.05 6.33
C ASP A 637 19.94 -2.09 6.36
N HIS A 638 19.77 -1.43 7.51
CA HIS A 638 18.74 -0.44 7.68
C HIS A 638 19.26 0.92 7.17
N ASP A 639 19.34 1.10 5.85
CA ASP A 639 19.81 2.35 5.19
C ASP A 639 18.85 3.56 5.33
N TRP A 640 17.88 3.44 6.24
CA TRP A 640 16.69 4.29 6.49
C TRP A 640 16.59 4.80 7.92
N LEU A 641 17.59 4.57 8.78
CA LEU A 641 17.77 5.51 9.89
C LEU A 641 17.97 6.90 9.25
N PHE A 642 17.50 7.96 9.91
CA PHE A 642 18.13 9.27 9.77
C PHE A 642 19.57 9.18 10.30
N ASP A 643 20.36 8.25 9.77
CA ASP A 643 21.76 8.14 10.06
C ASP A 643 22.41 9.28 9.31
N LEU A 644 22.68 10.36 10.05
CA LEU A 644 23.62 11.40 9.65
C LEU A 644 25.05 10.84 9.52
N GLY A 645 25.26 9.54 9.75
CA GLY A 645 26.41 8.77 9.33
C GLY A 645 26.51 8.68 7.81
N LEU A 646 27.14 9.71 7.22
CA LEU A 646 28.02 9.50 6.07
C LEU A 646 28.79 8.17 6.25
N PRO A 647 29.00 7.38 5.19
CA PRO A 647 29.59 6.05 5.29
C PRO A 647 30.87 6.08 6.15
N TYR A 648 30.88 5.26 7.20
CA TYR A 648 32.12 4.90 7.89
C TYR A 648 33.14 4.48 6.84
N GLY A 649 34.21 5.28 6.71
CA GLY A 649 35.45 4.91 6.03
C GLY A 649 35.30 4.39 4.61
N ILE A 650 35.36 5.29 3.63
CA ILE A 650 35.97 4.92 2.35
C ILE A 650 37.44 4.65 2.66
N ASP A 651 37.90 3.42 2.40
CA ASP A 651 39.29 3.17 2.01
C ASP A 651 39.33 3.07 0.48
#